data_AF-A0AAV2YYP9-F1
#
_entry.id   AF-A0AAV2YYP9-F1
#
_cell.length_a   1.000
_cell.length_b   1.000
_cell.length_c   1.000
_cell.angle_alpha   90.00
_cell.angle_beta   90.00
_cell.angle_gamma   90.00
#
_symmetry.space_group_name_H-M   'P 1'
#
loop_
_entity.id
_entity.type
_entity.pdbx_description
1 polymer ?
#
loop_
_entity_poly.entity_id
_entity_poly.type
_entity_poly.pdbx_seq_one_letter_code
_entity_poly.pdbx_strand_id
1 'polypeptide(L)'
;MKIARLLSVCALVAGSVLAQTPVEPVTGAVATQPVVAQPDAPVTTTTTTTTTTMTPAKPSQADQDVKPVAPQEPSHKKDKKDDKDEEDEKDKKEEDDKSADDDAAEEEKKDEKKTPKATPAPAPKEPVRDAKWYWENEDDPRFVDVTGDFKNFVPNDTNQTCSHDRHATPFNKQVRGANLGGWLVLEPWITPTLFYQFLGTQEHYGDLAPNKTAMDSYTFCTALGKEEANRQLRIHWANWVTEDDIKEMAEAGVNSLRVPVGDWMFTPYEPYIGCTDGAVEELDRVADLAQKYGIDLLIDIHGLIGSQNGFDNSGKTSAVKWTSIASTQPVGTTTFEHWPIRMAEWAGTYDPNNHNYSSINYANLNQSLAAVTAIVERYASHPAILGLQPVNEPWELTPIKVLKDYYWKSYKRVKVLAPHWKFVLHDSFRFGLQYWSQFMKGCPDIALDTHIYQAWMNPGTKEDFYSNACQQKYTISNMENALMPVIVGEWSLATDNCAMWLNGFNDNLPGFPKVICTLKKCPLESTYLGEGFPGTPLDPTKPIQGPYGTGTSGPSFGLCPVNSNVSFGQSDDHELTRNLATKKLNAFALGHGWYFWNFKTELDTKWNFMELIRKGVFPKNVSSYTDEDGVSTACEREDKGDFVCAAKRGVHRYELENGLKYACNAPNVNCTDIEKRFLTLVEQCDYAFNAYWHAEREKGATCDFGGAAHLLEIQDKSPRPTPHAISSPAEVATRAEGSASSASMGTSALGIVAIVVAASLPSDASCGASFASSVEAQSPPARQHVVLAGGVVCVTVAAAANMGMFKQLTNALGIKKTEVRILVVGLDNSGKTTLINHLKPKKSQNREVVPTIGFQVEEFSKSNLSFTVFDMSGQSRYRSLWENYYSDVQAIIFVLDSTDTIRMCVAKDELEQLVEHKDLAGKKIPILFFANKMDLANAMTPVECMEQLELEKLPGKSWHITASNAITGRGVEEGIDWLAEQFAKSKSRK
;
A
#
# COMPACT_ATOMS: atom_id res chain seq x y z
N MET A 1 26.15 -60.01 -41.99
CA MET A 1 25.37 -59.84 -40.73
C MET A 1 24.80 -58.42 -40.68
N LYS A 2 23.85 -58.15 -39.76
CA LYS A 2 23.14 -56.88 -39.50
C LYS A 2 23.95 -55.63 -39.92
N ILE A 3 23.61 -54.92 -41.00
CA ILE A 3 22.49 -53.97 -41.21
C ILE A 3 22.66 -52.64 -40.43
N ALA A 4 22.74 -51.55 -41.19
CA ALA A 4 22.48 -50.18 -40.75
C ALA A 4 21.53 -49.51 -41.77
N ARG A 5 20.40 -48.97 -41.27
CA ARG A 5 19.29 -48.23 -41.93
C ARG A 5 18.27 -47.95 -40.79
N LEU A 6 17.39 -46.95 -40.80
CA LEU A 6 16.96 -45.97 -41.82
C LEU A 6 16.57 -44.65 -41.15
N LEU A 7 16.65 -43.54 -41.88
CA LEU A 7 15.94 -42.28 -41.65
C LEU A 7 14.66 -42.25 -42.51
N SER A 8 13.91 -41.13 -42.49
CA SER A 8 13.02 -40.66 -43.58
C SER A 8 11.52 -41.06 -43.58
N VAL A 9 10.68 -40.13 -43.10
CA VAL A 9 9.71 -39.31 -43.89
C VAL A 9 8.68 -40.02 -44.84
N CYS A 10 7.40 -39.81 -44.50
CA CYS A 10 6.18 -39.60 -45.33
C CYS A 10 5.38 -40.71 -46.08
N ALA A 11 4.06 -40.51 -45.95
CA ALA A 11 2.99 -40.51 -46.98
C ALA A 11 2.35 -41.81 -47.52
N LEU A 12 1.00 -41.81 -47.46
CA LEU A 12 0.00 -42.05 -48.53
C LEU A 12 -1.41 -42.10 -47.87
N VAL A 13 -2.56 -41.69 -48.42
CA VAL A 13 -3.01 -40.64 -49.37
C VAL A 13 -4.52 -40.92 -49.62
N ALA A 14 -5.37 -39.95 -49.34
CA ALA A 14 -6.73 -39.71 -49.87
C ALA A 14 -7.16 -38.33 -49.32
N GLY A 15 -7.77 -37.41 -50.06
CA GLY A 15 -8.91 -37.59 -50.98
C GLY A 15 -10.19 -37.48 -50.15
N SER A 16 -10.97 -36.39 -50.18
CA SER A 16 -11.32 -35.56 -51.35
C SER A 16 -11.56 -34.08 -51.03
N VAL A 17 -11.50 -33.25 -52.07
CA VAL A 17 -11.91 -31.83 -52.05
C VAL A 17 -13.42 -31.70 -52.24
N LEU A 18 -14.06 -30.80 -51.48
CA LEU A 18 -15.22 -30.05 -51.94
C LEU A 18 -15.06 -28.59 -51.51
N ALA A 19 -15.10 -27.67 -52.47
CA ALA A 19 -14.98 -26.24 -52.25
C ALA A 19 -16.22 -25.53 -52.78
N GLN A 20 -16.76 -24.57 -52.02
CA GLN A 20 -17.71 -23.59 -52.53
C GLN A 20 -17.70 -22.30 -51.68
N THR A 21 -17.31 -21.22 -52.35
CA THR A 21 -17.69 -19.79 -52.14
C THR A 21 -17.67 -19.18 -50.72
N PRO A 22 -16.90 -18.09 -50.50
CA PRO A 22 -17.20 -17.17 -49.39
C PRO A 22 -18.49 -16.38 -49.66
N VAL A 23 -19.18 -15.96 -48.61
CA VAL A 23 -20.36 -15.08 -48.69
C VAL A 23 -19.94 -13.65 -48.34
N GLU A 24 -20.36 -12.69 -49.16
CA GLU A 24 -20.06 -11.27 -48.98
C GLU A 24 -20.82 -10.66 -47.78
N PRO A 25 -20.22 -9.73 -47.01
CA PRO A 25 -20.98 -8.84 -46.15
C PRO A 25 -21.72 -7.79 -47.00
N VAL A 26 -23.04 -7.76 -46.89
CA VAL A 26 -23.92 -6.88 -47.68
C VAL A 26 -23.59 -5.40 -47.45
N THR A 27 -23.42 -4.64 -48.53
CA THR A 27 -23.26 -3.19 -48.49
C THR A 27 -24.59 -2.49 -48.18
N GLY A 28 -24.62 -1.72 -47.09
CA GLY A 28 -25.79 -0.97 -46.63
C GLY A 28 -25.43 0.48 -46.28
N ALA A 29 -25.17 1.31 -47.28
CA ALA A 29 -24.80 2.70 -47.08
C ALA A 29 -26.03 3.62 -46.94
N VAL A 30 -26.17 4.31 -45.81
CA VAL A 30 -26.98 5.52 -45.66
C VAL A 30 -26.11 6.60 -45.04
N ALA A 31 -25.85 7.68 -45.80
CA ALA A 31 -25.03 8.77 -45.33
C ALA A 31 -25.85 9.77 -44.49
N THR A 32 -25.23 10.29 -43.42
CA THR A 32 -25.60 11.58 -42.83
C THR A 32 -24.32 12.42 -42.68
N GLN A 33 -24.44 13.73 -42.86
CA GLN A 33 -23.31 14.65 -43.05
C GLN A 33 -22.86 15.27 -41.72
N PRO A 34 -21.57 15.66 -41.58
CA PRO A 34 -21.15 16.56 -40.51
C PRO A 34 -21.77 17.94 -40.73
N VAL A 35 -22.32 18.55 -39.68
CA VAL A 35 -22.87 19.91 -39.74
C VAL A 35 -21.73 20.91 -39.71
N VAL A 36 -21.54 21.63 -40.82
CA VAL A 36 -20.65 22.80 -40.90
C VAL A 36 -21.42 24.03 -40.45
N ALA A 37 -20.89 24.76 -39.47
CA ALA A 37 -21.27 26.15 -39.22
C ALA A 37 -20.22 27.06 -39.89
N GLN A 38 -20.68 27.97 -40.76
CA GLN A 38 -19.81 28.92 -41.47
C GLN A 38 -19.68 30.26 -40.69
N PRO A 39 -18.64 31.06 -40.96
CA PRO A 39 -18.44 32.35 -40.33
C PRO A 39 -19.27 33.47 -41.00
N ASP A 40 -19.84 34.35 -40.20
CA ASP A 40 -20.35 35.65 -40.65
C ASP A 40 -19.26 36.74 -40.56
N ALA A 41 -19.39 37.77 -41.40
CA ALA A 41 -18.34 38.74 -41.69
C ALA A 41 -18.71 40.19 -41.28
N PRO A 42 -18.22 41.30 -41.89
CA PRO A 42 -17.49 42.30 -41.13
C PRO A 42 -18.21 43.65 -40.97
N VAL A 43 -17.73 44.48 -40.04
CA VAL A 43 -18.07 45.90 -39.92
C VAL A 43 -16.80 46.75 -39.99
N THR A 44 -16.86 47.87 -40.70
CA THR A 44 -15.69 48.73 -41.02
C THR A 44 -15.93 50.20 -40.66
N THR A 45 -14.83 50.95 -40.54
CA THR A 45 -14.75 52.40 -40.23
C THR A 45 -15.13 52.77 -38.78
N THR A 46 -14.59 53.82 -38.16
CA THR A 46 -13.86 55.01 -38.68
C THR A 46 -12.51 55.25 -37.99
N THR A 47 -11.70 56.12 -38.60
CA THR A 47 -10.36 56.53 -38.14
C THR A 47 -10.36 57.87 -37.40
N THR A 48 -9.43 58.04 -36.46
CA THR A 48 -8.72 59.33 -36.31
C THR A 48 -7.30 59.09 -35.79
N THR A 49 -6.35 59.93 -36.17
CA THR A 49 -4.91 59.71 -36.02
C THR A 49 -4.27 60.56 -34.92
N THR A 50 -3.16 60.06 -34.38
CA THR A 50 -2.00 60.91 -34.08
C THR A 50 -0.74 60.10 -34.34
N THR A 51 0.22 60.68 -35.07
CA THR A 51 1.35 59.95 -35.65
C THR A 51 2.66 60.66 -35.35
N THR A 52 3.67 59.93 -34.88
CA THR A 52 5.08 60.29 -35.13
C THR A 52 5.92 59.02 -35.17
N THR A 53 6.68 58.84 -36.24
CA THR A 53 7.63 57.75 -36.45
C THR A 53 9.06 58.27 -36.33
N MET A 54 10.01 57.42 -35.96
CA MET A 54 11.27 57.30 -36.71
C MET A 54 12.05 56.01 -36.41
N THR A 55 12.90 55.65 -37.35
CA THR A 55 13.66 54.38 -37.45
C THR A 55 15.14 54.56 -37.03
N PRO A 56 15.91 53.46 -36.85
CA PRO A 56 17.20 53.51 -36.14
C PRO A 56 18.39 53.98 -37.00
N ALA A 57 19.49 54.33 -36.31
CA ALA A 57 20.79 54.68 -36.90
C ALA A 57 21.93 53.78 -36.37
N LYS A 58 23.06 53.76 -37.10
CA LYS A 58 24.29 53.00 -36.79
C LYS A 58 25.52 53.89 -37.13
N PRO A 59 26.77 53.39 -36.99
CA PRO A 59 27.73 53.76 -35.94
C PRO A 59 28.73 54.87 -36.35
N SER A 60 29.69 55.17 -35.47
CA SER A 60 30.95 55.88 -35.80
C SER A 60 32.17 55.19 -35.15
N GLN A 61 33.39 55.49 -35.64
CA GLN A 61 34.66 54.80 -35.31
C GLN A 61 35.75 55.79 -34.83
N ALA A 62 36.95 55.21 -34.54
CA ALA A 62 38.29 55.81 -34.38
C ALA A 62 38.71 56.12 -32.92
N ASP A 63 39.96 55.94 -32.47
CA ASP A 63 41.19 55.22 -32.96
C ASP A 63 42.24 55.24 -31.80
N GLN A 64 43.41 54.59 -31.73
CA GLN A 64 44.26 53.64 -32.53
C GLN A 64 45.26 52.97 -31.52
N ASP A 65 46.19 52.02 -31.77
CA ASP A 65 46.62 51.17 -32.89
C ASP A 65 47.25 49.86 -32.29
N VAL A 66 48.48 49.47 -32.70
CA VAL A 66 49.34 48.34 -32.27
C VAL A 66 48.88 46.94 -32.70
N LYS A 67 49.75 46.29 -33.51
CA LYS A 67 49.55 44.97 -34.14
C LYS A 67 50.36 43.85 -33.46
N PRO A 68 49.98 42.57 -33.67
CA PRO A 68 50.69 41.41 -33.10
C PRO A 68 51.99 41.07 -33.83
N VAL A 69 52.90 40.37 -33.13
CA VAL A 69 54.14 39.81 -33.69
C VAL A 69 54.39 38.39 -33.15
N ALA A 70 54.77 37.50 -34.07
CA ALA A 70 55.51 36.25 -33.87
C ALA A 70 56.60 36.20 -34.99
N PRO A 71 57.57 35.26 -35.04
CA PRO A 71 57.75 34.04 -34.24
C PRO A 71 59.24 33.80 -33.78
N GLN A 72 59.61 32.52 -33.57
CA GLN A 72 60.94 31.87 -33.61
C GLN A 72 61.57 31.33 -32.30
N GLU A 73 62.31 30.24 -32.46
CA GLU A 73 63.11 29.50 -31.47
C GLU A 73 64.46 30.21 -31.16
N PRO A 74 65.35 29.66 -30.28
CA PRO A 74 66.40 28.78 -30.83
C PRO A 74 66.99 27.64 -29.94
N SER A 75 67.12 26.45 -30.54
CA SER A 75 68.31 25.56 -30.54
C SER A 75 68.96 24.90 -29.28
N HIS A 76 69.01 23.56 -29.33
CA HIS A 76 70.17 22.65 -29.10
C HIS A 76 70.94 22.52 -27.76
N LYS A 77 70.89 21.30 -27.19
CA LYS A 77 71.91 20.20 -27.23
C LYS A 77 71.23 18.89 -26.74
N LYS A 78 71.37 17.69 -27.33
CA LYS A 78 72.53 16.75 -27.42
C LYS A 78 73.03 16.30 -26.03
N ASP A 79 73.25 15.02 -25.73
CA ASP A 79 73.50 13.80 -26.57
C ASP A 79 72.48 12.65 -26.29
N LYS A 80 72.17 11.70 -27.20
CA LYS A 80 72.93 10.49 -27.64
C LYS A 80 73.38 9.57 -26.48
N LYS A 81 73.27 8.24 -26.52
CA LYS A 81 73.29 7.22 -27.61
C LYS A 81 72.16 6.17 -27.43
N ASP A 82 71.42 5.78 -28.48
CA ASP A 82 71.64 4.67 -29.44
C ASP A 82 70.95 3.35 -29.01
N ASP A 83 70.19 2.79 -29.97
CA ASP A 83 70.15 1.38 -30.43
C ASP A 83 69.77 0.21 -29.49
N LYS A 84 68.96 -0.80 -29.90
CA LYS A 84 68.25 -1.05 -31.18
C LYS A 84 67.16 -2.14 -31.08
N ASP A 85 66.20 -2.05 -32.01
CA ASP A 85 65.55 -3.08 -32.84
C ASP A 85 65.08 -4.44 -32.25
N GLU A 86 63.79 -4.74 -32.53
CA GLU A 86 63.28 -5.93 -33.26
C GLU A 86 63.51 -7.35 -32.70
N GLU A 87 62.63 -8.35 -32.88
CA GLU A 87 61.20 -8.46 -33.27
C GLU A 87 60.74 -9.88 -32.85
N ASP A 88 59.42 -10.14 -32.80
CA ASP A 88 58.77 -11.44 -33.09
C ASP A 88 59.18 -12.77 -32.36
N GLU A 89 58.33 -13.79 -32.19
CA GLU A 89 56.87 -13.96 -32.14
C GLU A 89 56.56 -15.39 -31.61
N LYS A 90 55.29 -15.73 -31.39
CA LYS A 90 54.69 -17.10 -31.33
C LYS A 90 55.06 -18.07 -30.19
N ASP A 91 54.01 -18.37 -29.41
CA ASP A 91 53.46 -19.72 -29.16
C ASP A 91 54.38 -20.92 -28.87
N LYS A 92 54.24 -21.52 -27.67
CA LYS A 92 53.34 -22.69 -27.51
C LYS A 92 53.07 -23.09 -26.05
N LYS A 93 52.08 -23.98 -25.88
CA LYS A 93 51.59 -24.56 -24.62
C LYS A 93 52.28 -25.88 -24.28
N GLU A 94 52.19 -26.27 -23.00
CA GLU A 94 51.96 -27.64 -22.47
C GLU A 94 52.75 -28.82 -23.07
N GLU A 95 53.61 -29.48 -22.26
CA GLU A 95 53.31 -30.84 -21.74
C GLU A 95 54.31 -31.30 -20.63
N ASP A 96 53.73 -31.87 -19.58
CA ASP A 96 54.11 -32.99 -18.68
C ASP A 96 55.55 -33.38 -18.22
N ASP A 97 55.51 -33.92 -16.99
CA ASP A 97 56.26 -35.02 -16.37
C ASP A 97 57.59 -34.88 -15.58
N LYS A 98 57.40 -34.91 -14.25
CA LYS A 98 58.02 -35.78 -13.21
C LYS A 98 59.54 -36.00 -13.12
N SER A 99 59.94 -36.26 -11.86
CA SER A 99 61.16 -36.94 -11.39
C SER A 99 62.48 -36.14 -11.50
N ALA A 100 63.49 -36.38 -10.66
CA ALA A 100 63.51 -36.89 -9.28
C ALA A 100 64.89 -36.60 -8.66
N ASP A 101 64.90 -36.35 -7.34
CA ASP A 101 65.88 -36.77 -6.32
C ASP A 101 67.41 -36.46 -6.43
N ASP A 102 67.95 -36.22 -5.23
CA ASP A 102 69.33 -36.46 -4.72
C ASP A 102 70.55 -35.53 -5.02
N ASP A 103 70.96 -34.86 -3.93
CA ASP A 103 72.30 -34.82 -3.31
C ASP A 103 73.55 -34.20 -3.97
N ALA A 104 73.94 -33.03 -3.47
CA ALA A 104 75.17 -32.81 -2.65
C ALA A 104 75.08 -31.43 -1.96
N ALA A 105 75.19 -31.20 -0.64
CA ALA A 105 76.03 -31.75 0.45
C ALA A 105 77.41 -31.08 0.61
N GLU A 106 77.50 -30.10 1.53
CA GLU A 106 78.58 -29.79 2.49
C GLU A 106 78.16 -28.48 3.24
N GLU A 107 78.01 -28.40 4.57
CA GLU A 107 78.98 -28.56 5.69
C GLU A 107 80.08 -27.47 5.74
N GLU A 108 80.39 -26.83 6.87
CA GLU A 108 79.76 -26.81 8.21
C GLU A 108 80.30 -25.60 9.05
N LYS A 109 79.79 -25.45 10.29
CA LYS A 109 80.35 -24.64 11.42
C LYS A 109 80.10 -23.11 11.33
N LYS A 110 79.86 -22.40 12.45
CA LYS A 110 80.12 -22.73 13.86
C LYS A 110 79.14 -22.06 14.84
N ASP A 111 79.10 -22.59 16.06
CA ASP A 111 78.35 -22.16 17.25
C ASP A 111 78.68 -20.70 17.68
N GLU A 112 77.98 -20.01 18.58
CA GLU A 112 77.20 -20.48 19.75
C GLU A 112 76.29 -19.36 20.32
N LYS A 113 74.99 -19.64 20.61
CA LYS A 113 74.28 -19.22 21.86
C LYS A 113 72.75 -19.43 21.89
N LYS A 114 72.28 -19.89 23.07
CA LYS A 114 70.93 -19.77 23.66
C LYS A 114 69.74 -20.29 22.83
N THR A 115 69.19 -21.42 23.27
CA THR A 115 67.90 -21.98 22.84
C THR A 115 66.73 -20.98 23.02
N PRO A 116 66.03 -20.60 21.94
CA PRO A 116 64.71 -19.97 22.03
C PRO A 116 63.61 -21.03 22.26
N LYS A 117 62.41 -20.60 22.66
CA LYS A 117 61.25 -21.51 22.71
C LYS A 117 60.87 -21.98 21.29
N ALA A 118 60.31 -23.19 21.21
CA ALA A 118 59.61 -23.62 20.00
C ALA A 118 58.50 -22.62 19.65
N THR A 119 58.45 -22.20 18.39
CA THR A 119 57.36 -21.39 17.84
C THR A 119 56.04 -22.15 17.98
N PRO A 120 54.93 -21.52 18.40
CA PRO A 120 53.63 -22.16 18.31
C PRO A 120 53.34 -22.58 16.87
N ALA A 121 52.64 -23.70 16.68
CA ALA A 121 51.97 -23.95 15.41
C ALA A 121 51.05 -22.75 15.10
N PRO A 122 50.87 -22.35 13.83
CA PRO A 122 49.92 -21.30 13.49
C PRO A 122 48.56 -21.69 14.06
N ALA A 123 47.94 -20.77 14.81
CA ALA A 123 46.61 -20.99 15.35
C ALA A 123 45.66 -21.38 14.20
N PRO A 124 44.72 -22.31 14.41
CA PRO A 124 43.76 -22.64 13.37
C PRO A 124 43.09 -21.35 12.92
N LYS A 125 43.14 -21.05 11.61
CA LYS A 125 42.43 -19.90 11.05
C LYS A 125 40.99 -20.02 11.52
N GLU A 126 40.46 -18.96 12.15
CA GLU A 126 39.05 -18.97 12.54
C GLU A 126 38.18 -19.28 11.32
N PRO A 127 37.08 -20.05 11.49
CA PRO A 127 36.14 -20.27 10.41
C PRO A 127 35.66 -18.92 9.88
N VAL A 128 35.65 -18.77 8.56
CA VAL A 128 35.18 -17.53 7.91
C VAL A 128 33.71 -17.35 8.26
N ARG A 129 33.44 -16.42 9.18
CA ARG A 129 32.10 -16.12 9.68
C ARG A 129 31.35 -15.34 8.60
N ASP A 130 30.16 -15.79 8.22
CA ASP A 130 29.36 -15.21 7.15
C ASP A 130 28.37 -14.15 7.66
N ALA A 131 27.66 -13.47 6.75
CA ALA A 131 26.68 -12.44 7.10
C ALA A 131 25.56 -12.99 8.02
N LYS A 132 25.18 -14.26 7.85
CA LYS A 132 24.21 -14.91 8.74
C LYS A 132 24.78 -15.06 10.15
N TRP A 133 26.01 -15.56 10.29
CA TRP A 133 26.68 -15.68 11.57
C TRP A 133 26.72 -14.32 12.30
N TYR A 134 27.07 -13.24 11.61
CA TYR A 134 27.07 -11.89 12.19
C TYR A 134 25.68 -11.42 12.64
N TRP A 135 24.62 -11.75 11.89
CA TRP A 135 23.24 -11.45 12.26
C TRP A 135 22.76 -12.25 13.49
N GLU A 136 23.20 -13.50 13.63
CA GLU A 136 22.83 -14.42 14.72
C GLU A 136 23.69 -14.23 15.99
N ASN A 137 24.80 -13.49 15.92
CA ASN A 137 25.78 -13.35 17.01
C ASN A 137 26.18 -11.87 17.22
N GLU A 138 25.21 -10.97 17.31
CA GLU A 138 25.48 -9.54 17.55
C GLU A 138 26.04 -9.23 18.95
N ASP A 139 25.94 -10.18 19.90
CA ASP A 139 26.57 -10.11 21.23
C ASP A 139 28.09 -10.48 21.20
N ASP A 140 28.69 -10.71 20.03
CA ASP A 140 30.13 -10.95 19.91
C ASP A 140 30.92 -9.71 20.38
N PRO A 141 31.98 -9.86 21.22
CA PRO A 141 32.75 -8.74 21.75
C PRO A 141 33.29 -7.73 20.71
N ARG A 142 33.43 -8.10 19.44
CA ARG A 142 33.81 -7.19 18.35
C ARG A 142 32.73 -6.16 18.00
N PHE A 143 31.51 -6.34 18.47
CA PHE A 143 30.41 -5.36 18.43
C PHE A 143 30.06 -4.79 19.83
N VAL A 144 30.80 -5.18 20.88
CA VAL A 144 30.48 -4.88 22.29
C VAL A 144 31.71 -4.36 23.05
N ASP A 145 32.22 -3.19 22.64
CA ASP A 145 33.15 -2.34 23.42
C ASP A 145 32.91 -0.86 23.03
N VAL A 146 31.90 -0.16 23.58
CA VAL A 146 31.79 0.43 24.93
C VAL A 146 32.61 1.72 25.12
N THR A 147 32.11 2.82 24.56
CA THR A 147 32.14 4.14 25.22
C THR A 147 30.75 4.79 25.20
N GLY A 148 29.93 4.50 26.22
CA GLY A 148 28.56 5.02 26.35
C GLY A 148 27.84 4.49 27.59
N ASP A 149 26.94 5.28 28.19
CA ASP A 149 26.40 5.05 29.55
C ASP A 149 25.25 4.03 29.66
N PHE A 150 25.37 2.89 28.98
CA PHE A 150 24.31 1.86 28.90
C PHE A 150 24.19 0.94 30.14
N LYS A 151 24.26 1.53 31.34
CA LYS A 151 24.17 0.79 32.63
C LYS A 151 22.77 0.35 33.04
N ASN A 152 21.71 0.96 32.49
CA ASN A 152 20.34 0.84 33.02
C ASN A 152 19.28 0.36 32.00
N PHE A 153 19.60 0.24 30.71
CA PHE A 153 18.67 -0.31 29.72
C PHE A 153 18.68 -1.84 29.77
N VAL A 154 17.51 -2.46 29.82
CA VAL A 154 17.35 -3.92 29.90
C VAL A 154 16.44 -4.41 28.77
N PRO A 155 17.00 -4.78 27.61
CA PRO A 155 16.25 -5.44 26.55
C PRO A 155 15.87 -6.86 26.97
N ASN A 156 14.76 -7.36 26.43
CA ASN A 156 14.41 -8.77 26.51
C ASN A 156 14.26 -9.35 25.09
N ASP A 157 15.37 -9.83 24.54
CA ASP A 157 15.46 -10.36 23.18
C ASP A 157 14.61 -11.63 22.98
N THR A 158 14.27 -12.37 24.05
CA THR A 158 13.46 -13.60 23.97
C THR A 158 12.02 -13.31 23.55
N ASN A 159 11.50 -12.10 23.80
CA ASN A 159 10.15 -11.69 23.40
C ASN A 159 10.09 -10.31 22.72
N GLN A 160 11.24 -9.68 22.48
CA GLN A 160 11.39 -8.34 21.89
C GLN A 160 10.56 -7.27 22.63
N THR A 161 10.71 -7.23 23.96
CA THR A 161 10.07 -6.23 24.85
C THR A 161 11.08 -5.56 25.78
N CYS A 162 10.69 -4.47 26.44
CA CYS A 162 11.51 -3.79 27.44
C CYS A 162 10.82 -3.84 28.80
N SER A 163 11.43 -4.51 29.77
CA SER A 163 10.86 -4.69 31.11
C SER A 163 11.43 -3.69 32.12
N HIS A 164 10.55 -2.91 32.75
CA HIS A 164 10.84 -2.02 33.88
C HIS A 164 11.75 -0.79 33.60
N ASP A 165 11.99 -0.43 32.34
CA ASP A 165 12.62 0.86 32.05
C ASP A 165 11.77 2.03 32.58
N ARG A 166 12.44 3.06 33.12
CA ARG A 166 11.85 4.26 33.72
C ARG A 166 12.34 5.56 33.07
N HIS A 167 13.22 5.49 32.07
CA HIS A 167 13.72 6.66 31.34
C HIS A 167 12.77 7.09 30.21
N ALA A 168 11.66 6.37 30.03
CA ALA A 168 10.64 6.64 29.02
C ALA A 168 10.11 8.07 29.11
N THR A 169 10.51 8.92 28.16
CA THR A 169 9.75 10.11 27.84
C THR A 169 8.61 9.69 26.91
N PRO A 170 7.33 9.92 27.27
CA PRO A 170 6.25 9.73 26.31
C PRO A 170 6.45 10.67 25.12
N PHE A 171 5.82 10.36 23.98
CA PHE A 171 5.91 11.17 22.75
C PHE A 171 5.08 12.47 22.90
N ASN A 172 5.39 13.31 23.88
CA ASN A 172 4.50 14.41 24.32
C ASN A 172 4.40 15.60 23.33
N LYS A 173 5.14 15.62 22.22
CA LYS A 173 5.06 16.62 21.15
C LYS A 173 4.32 16.00 19.97
N GLN A 174 3.16 16.55 19.60
CA GLN A 174 2.50 16.13 18.36
C GLN A 174 3.26 16.68 17.15
N VAL A 175 3.73 15.79 16.27
CA VAL A 175 4.40 16.22 15.02
C VAL A 175 3.37 16.78 14.04
N ARG A 176 3.66 17.95 13.48
CA ARG A 176 2.82 18.65 12.49
C ARG A 176 3.76 19.20 11.42
N GLY A 177 3.75 18.59 10.23
CA GLY A 177 4.81 18.86 9.27
C GLY A 177 4.61 18.31 7.87
N ALA A 178 5.70 18.35 7.09
CA ALA A 178 5.76 17.80 5.75
C ALA A 178 6.96 16.86 5.60
N ASN A 179 6.92 16.04 4.56
CA ASN A 179 8.07 15.29 4.11
C ASN A 179 8.95 16.15 3.19
N LEU A 180 10.24 15.80 3.07
CA LEU A 180 11.18 16.34 2.08
C LEU A 180 11.42 15.33 0.92
N GLY A 181 10.34 14.74 0.40
CA GLY A 181 10.36 13.80 -0.72
C GLY A 181 10.83 14.41 -2.03
N GLY A 182 11.27 13.56 -2.96
CA GLY A 182 11.91 13.96 -4.21
C GLY A 182 13.22 14.77 -4.06
N TRP A 183 13.91 14.67 -2.92
CA TRP A 183 15.15 15.43 -2.62
C TRP A 183 16.40 14.53 -2.63
N LEU A 184 16.71 13.88 -1.50
CA LEU A 184 17.87 12.99 -1.37
C LEU A 184 17.61 11.60 -1.98
N VAL A 185 16.33 11.27 -2.20
CA VAL A 185 15.87 10.18 -3.05
C VAL A 185 14.96 10.78 -4.12
N LEU A 186 15.21 10.46 -5.39
CA LEU A 186 14.50 11.03 -6.53
C LEU A 186 13.20 10.27 -6.85
N GLU A 187 12.14 11.03 -7.10
CA GLU A 187 10.84 10.54 -7.58
C GLU A 187 10.45 11.31 -8.85
N PRO A 188 10.28 10.63 -10.01
CA PRO A 188 10.03 11.30 -11.29
C PRO A 188 8.78 12.19 -11.29
N TRP A 189 7.76 11.83 -10.52
CA TRP A 189 6.49 12.54 -10.46
C TRP A 189 6.54 13.85 -9.64
N ILE A 190 7.49 13.96 -8.69
CA ILE A 190 7.71 15.15 -7.87
C ILE A 190 8.55 16.19 -8.63
N THR A 191 9.63 15.73 -9.28
CA THR A 191 10.60 16.55 -10.03
C THR A 191 10.69 16.17 -11.51
N PRO A 192 9.59 16.23 -12.30
CA PRO A 192 9.55 15.71 -13.67
C PRO A 192 10.52 16.39 -14.63
N THR A 193 10.93 17.64 -14.40
CA THR A 193 11.84 18.34 -15.32
C THR A 193 13.26 17.75 -15.29
N LEU A 194 13.66 17.14 -14.16
CA LEU A 194 14.90 16.37 -14.04
C LEU A 194 14.87 15.08 -14.87
N PHE A 195 13.68 14.58 -15.21
CA PHE A 195 13.49 13.32 -15.93
C PHE A 195 13.09 13.49 -17.42
N TYR A 196 12.83 14.71 -17.90
CA TYR A 196 12.49 14.95 -19.32
C TYR A 196 13.60 14.54 -20.32
N GLN A 197 14.88 14.53 -19.91
CA GLN A 197 16.00 13.95 -20.69
C GLN A 197 15.83 12.47 -21.05
N PHE A 198 15.03 11.72 -20.29
CA PHE A 198 14.82 10.29 -20.49
C PHE A 198 13.59 9.97 -21.38
N LEU A 199 12.93 11.00 -21.91
CA LEU A 199 11.96 10.91 -22.99
C LEU A 199 12.65 10.94 -24.35
N GLY A 200 12.08 10.24 -25.34
CA GLY A 200 12.65 10.12 -26.68
C GLY A 200 13.92 9.26 -26.75
N THR A 201 14.31 8.55 -25.68
CA THR A 201 15.59 7.79 -25.64
C THR A 201 15.73 6.75 -26.74
N GLN A 202 14.63 6.17 -27.25
CA GLN A 202 14.67 5.29 -28.42
C GLN A 202 15.06 6.03 -29.71
N GLU A 203 14.64 7.28 -29.89
CA GLU A 203 15.04 8.12 -31.02
C GLU A 203 16.51 8.54 -30.91
N HIS A 204 16.99 8.78 -29.67
CA HIS A 204 18.35 9.28 -29.40
C HIS A 204 19.42 8.17 -29.35
N TYR A 205 19.08 6.98 -28.86
CA TYR A 205 20.04 5.91 -28.52
C TYR A 205 19.72 4.53 -29.12
N GLY A 206 18.59 4.37 -29.82
CA GLY A 206 18.17 3.09 -30.39
C GLY A 206 18.10 2.00 -29.32
N ASP A 207 18.62 0.80 -29.63
CA ASP A 207 18.59 -0.38 -28.74
C ASP A 207 19.29 -0.18 -27.38
N LEU A 208 20.04 0.91 -27.19
CA LEU A 208 20.63 1.28 -25.90
C LEU A 208 19.67 2.06 -24.98
N ALA A 209 18.46 2.41 -25.43
CA ALA A 209 17.47 3.17 -24.66
C ALA A 209 17.15 2.57 -23.27
N PRO A 210 17.01 1.24 -23.07
CA PRO A 210 16.85 0.65 -21.73
C PRO A 210 17.98 1.01 -20.74
N ASN A 211 19.21 1.16 -21.25
CA ASN A 211 20.39 1.55 -20.46
C ASN A 211 20.59 3.08 -20.39
N LYS A 212 19.68 3.86 -21.01
CA LYS A 212 19.75 5.32 -21.15
C LYS A 212 18.46 6.04 -20.75
N THR A 213 17.49 5.32 -20.18
CA THR A 213 16.31 5.88 -19.51
C THR A 213 16.48 5.73 -18.00
N ALA A 214 16.25 6.81 -17.25
CA ALA A 214 16.07 6.74 -15.81
C ALA A 214 14.58 6.75 -15.44
N MET A 215 14.24 5.97 -14.43
CA MET A 215 12.89 5.81 -13.88
C MET A 215 12.88 5.96 -12.34
N ASP A 216 14.06 5.96 -11.72
CA ASP A 216 14.30 6.02 -10.28
C ASP A 216 15.75 6.52 -10.01
N SER A 217 16.16 6.60 -8.74
CA SER A 217 17.50 7.08 -8.35
C SER A 217 18.64 6.18 -8.86
N TYR A 218 18.45 4.86 -8.84
CA TYR A 218 19.43 3.86 -9.29
C TYR A 218 19.72 3.99 -10.78
N THR A 219 18.66 4.04 -11.58
CA THR A 219 18.72 4.16 -13.04
C THR A 219 19.20 5.53 -13.49
N PHE A 220 18.94 6.60 -12.71
CA PHE A 220 19.53 7.92 -12.93
C PHE A 220 21.07 7.86 -12.89
N CYS A 221 21.63 7.22 -11.86
CA CYS A 221 23.07 6.99 -11.75
C CYS A 221 23.63 6.15 -12.90
N THR A 222 22.94 5.09 -13.35
CA THR A 222 23.45 4.23 -14.45
C THR A 222 23.30 4.85 -15.84
N ALA A 223 22.22 5.60 -16.09
CA ALA A 223 21.92 6.15 -17.40
C ALA A 223 22.87 7.31 -17.75
N LEU A 224 23.09 8.24 -16.82
CA LEU A 224 24.01 9.37 -17.00
C LEU A 224 25.47 9.00 -16.72
N GLY A 225 25.70 8.09 -15.76
CA GLY A 225 27.04 7.83 -15.22
C GLY A 225 27.41 8.82 -14.11
N LYS A 226 28.38 8.40 -13.27
CA LYS A 226 28.71 9.02 -11.97
C LYS A 226 28.87 10.55 -12.01
N GLU A 227 29.77 11.05 -12.86
CA GLU A 227 30.14 12.46 -12.91
C GLU A 227 28.95 13.38 -13.28
N GLU A 228 28.22 13.03 -14.35
CA GLU A 228 27.08 13.83 -14.82
C GLU A 228 25.87 13.70 -13.89
N ALA A 229 25.60 12.49 -13.38
CA ALA A 229 24.55 12.29 -12.38
C ALA A 229 24.84 13.11 -11.11
N ASN A 230 26.07 13.12 -10.61
CA ASN A 230 26.44 13.91 -9.43
C ASN A 230 26.39 15.42 -9.68
N ARG A 231 26.81 15.87 -10.86
CA ARG A 231 26.71 17.28 -11.28
C ARG A 231 25.24 17.74 -11.29
N GLN A 232 24.34 16.92 -11.83
CA GLN A 232 22.90 17.20 -11.83
C GLN A 232 22.30 17.14 -10.42
N LEU A 233 22.62 16.10 -9.63
CA LEU A 233 22.13 15.91 -8.26
C LEU A 233 22.54 17.04 -7.31
N ARG A 234 23.79 17.51 -7.36
CA ARG A 234 24.25 18.64 -6.53
C ARG A 234 23.49 19.94 -6.83
N ILE A 235 23.19 20.21 -8.11
CA ILE A 235 22.36 21.36 -8.50
C ILE A 235 20.92 21.16 -8.00
N HIS A 236 20.38 19.96 -8.13
CA HIS A 236 19.06 19.61 -7.61
C HIS A 236 18.98 19.82 -6.09
N TRP A 237 19.87 19.23 -5.28
CA TRP A 237 19.78 19.28 -3.82
C TRP A 237 19.84 20.71 -3.27
N ALA A 238 20.74 21.54 -3.81
CA ALA A 238 20.95 22.92 -3.38
C ALA A 238 19.76 23.85 -3.69
N ASN A 239 18.97 23.54 -4.74
CA ASN A 239 17.83 24.36 -5.18
C ASN A 239 16.46 23.77 -4.84
N TRP A 240 16.39 22.47 -4.49
CA TRP A 240 15.13 21.81 -4.13
C TRP A 240 14.77 21.97 -2.65
N VAL A 241 15.73 22.03 -1.72
CA VAL A 241 15.47 22.41 -0.31
C VAL A 241 16.30 23.65 0.05
N THR A 242 15.68 24.81 -0.11
CA THR A 242 16.28 26.13 0.17
C THR A 242 16.02 26.59 1.60
N GLU A 243 16.70 27.66 2.04
CA GLU A 243 16.37 28.28 3.34
C GLU A 243 14.95 28.88 3.36
N ASP A 244 14.47 29.45 2.25
CA ASP A 244 13.14 30.04 2.18
C ASP A 244 12.03 28.98 2.27
N ASP A 245 12.23 27.75 1.74
CA ASP A 245 11.30 26.63 1.93
C ASP A 245 11.14 26.28 3.42
N ILE A 246 12.26 26.11 4.13
CA ILE A 246 12.29 25.78 5.57
C ILE A 246 11.62 26.89 6.40
N LYS A 247 11.92 28.15 6.06
CA LYS A 247 11.35 29.32 6.71
C LYS A 247 9.84 29.46 6.48
N GLU A 248 9.35 29.30 5.24
CA GLU A 248 7.91 29.38 4.94
C GLU A 248 7.13 28.30 5.70
N MET A 249 7.68 27.09 5.80
CA MET A 249 7.10 26.02 6.61
C MET A 249 7.08 26.38 8.11
N ALA A 250 8.16 26.95 8.66
CA ALA A 250 8.20 27.41 10.04
C ALA A 250 7.16 28.54 10.32
N GLU A 251 7.03 29.50 9.41
CA GLU A 251 6.03 30.59 9.48
C GLU A 251 4.59 30.04 9.40
N ALA A 252 4.36 28.96 8.65
CA ALA A 252 3.10 28.20 8.63
C ALA A 252 2.85 27.31 9.86
N GLY A 253 3.76 27.30 10.85
CA GLY A 253 3.64 26.53 12.07
C GLY A 253 3.98 25.04 11.94
N VAL A 254 4.76 24.65 10.93
CA VAL A 254 5.41 23.33 10.90
C VAL A 254 6.38 23.23 12.08
N ASN A 255 6.31 22.13 12.83
CA ASN A 255 7.12 21.90 14.02
C ASN A 255 8.12 20.73 13.88
N SER A 256 8.04 19.99 12.79
CA SER A 256 8.96 18.91 12.43
C SER A 256 8.90 18.62 10.91
N LEU A 257 9.96 18.08 10.32
CA LEU A 257 9.98 17.54 8.95
C LEU A 257 10.44 16.09 8.95
N ARG A 258 9.89 15.26 8.07
CA ARG A 258 10.37 13.89 7.79
C ARG A 258 11.27 13.93 6.56
N VAL A 259 12.44 13.31 6.64
CA VAL A 259 13.51 13.47 5.65
C VAL A 259 13.90 12.11 5.06
N PRO A 260 13.35 11.77 3.87
CA PRO A 260 13.76 10.61 3.10
C PRO A 260 15.26 10.62 2.77
N VAL A 261 15.97 9.54 3.11
CA VAL A 261 17.37 9.28 2.76
C VAL A 261 17.57 7.86 2.22
N GLY A 262 18.61 7.65 1.42
CA GLY A 262 19.02 6.31 1.00
C GLY A 262 20.14 5.74 1.86
N ASP A 263 20.13 4.43 2.14
CA ASP A 263 21.23 3.76 2.87
C ASP A 263 22.60 3.93 2.17
N TRP A 264 22.59 4.00 0.84
CA TRP A 264 23.77 4.28 -0.01
C TRP A 264 24.49 5.59 0.32
N MET A 265 23.83 6.55 0.99
CA MET A 265 24.47 7.80 1.43
C MET A 265 25.44 7.56 2.62
N PHE A 266 25.17 6.54 3.43
CA PHE A 266 25.89 6.26 4.69
C PHE A 266 26.72 4.96 4.61
N THR A 267 26.28 4.00 3.81
CA THR A 267 27.04 2.80 3.42
C THR A 267 27.09 2.71 1.89
N PRO A 268 28.05 3.38 1.22
CA PRO A 268 28.04 3.50 -0.24
C PRO A 268 28.26 2.17 -0.99
N TYR A 269 27.46 1.97 -2.05
CA TYR A 269 27.58 0.86 -2.99
C TYR A 269 27.29 1.31 -4.44
N GLU A 270 27.65 0.50 -5.44
CA GLU A 270 27.41 0.79 -6.85
C GLU A 270 25.91 0.68 -7.20
N PRO A 271 25.32 1.58 -8.01
CA PRO A 271 25.94 2.65 -8.81
C PRO A 271 26.08 4.00 -8.08
N TYR A 272 25.69 4.08 -6.81
CA TYR A 272 25.55 5.34 -6.07
C TYR A 272 26.90 5.97 -5.66
N ILE A 273 27.97 5.17 -5.48
CA ILE A 273 29.34 5.66 -5.28
C ILE A 273 29.75 6.59 -6.42
N GLY A 274 30.16 7.83 -6.13
CA GLY A 274 30.52 8.84 -7.13
C GLY A 274 29.34 9.50 -7.84
N CYS A 275 28.15 8.90 -7.78
CA CYS A 275 26.89 9.50 -8.25
C CYS A 275 26.25 10.38 -7.15
N THR A 276 26.29 9.93 -5.89
CA THR A 276 25.54 10.54 -4.78
C THR A 276 26.42 11.27 -3.75
N ASP A 277 27.74 11.31 -3.97
CA ASP A 277 28.71 12.01 -3.12
C ASP A 277 28.33 13.49 -2.95
N GLY A 278 28.19 13.97 -1.71
CA GLY A 278 27.66 15.31 -1.39
C GLY A 278 26.26 15.32 -0.78
N ALA A 279 25.50 14.21 -0.85
CA ALA A 279 24.14 14.13 -0.33
C ALA A 279 24.06 14.26 1.21
N VAL A 280 25.10 13.81 1.93
CA VAL A 280 25.13 13.88 3.40
C VAL A 280 25.43 15.30 3.87
N GLU A 281 26.30 16.02 3.16
CA GLU A 281 26.64 17.41 3.43
C GLU A 281 25.45 18.37 3.18
N GLU A 282 24.59 18.06 2.21
CA GLU A 282 23.31 18.76 2.01
C GLU A 282 22.29 18.45 3.12
N LEU A 283 22.33 17.25 3.71
CA LEU A 283 21.54 16.92 4.89
C LEU A 283 22.03 17.64 6.15
N ASP A 284 23.36 17.76 6.37
CA ASP A 284 23.92 18.59 7.44
C ASP A 284 23.42 20.05 7.32
N ARG A 285 23.48 20.63 6.11
CA ARG A 285 22.99 21.99 5.83
C ARG A 285 21.53 22.18 6.20
N VAL A 286 20.67 21.20 5.91
CA VAL A 286 19.23 21.28 6.24
C VAL A 286 18.98 20.98 7.73
N ALA A 287 19.84 20.22 8.41
CA ALA A 287 19.80 20.08 9.86
C ALA A 287 20.13 21.41 10.57
N ASP A 288 21.18 22.12 10.14
CA ASP A 288 21.51 23.47 10.62
C ASP A 288 20.36 24.46 10.39
N LEU A 289 19.71 24.42 9.21
CA LEU A 289 18.55 25.25 8.90
C LEU A 289 17.32 24.89 9.75
N ALA A 290 17.05 23.61 9.97
CA ALA A 290 15.97 23.15 10.84
C ALA A 290 16.18 23.63 12.29
N GLN A 291 17.41 23.54 12.81
CA GLN A 291 17.78 24.11 14.11
C GLN A 291 17.55 25.63 14.15
N LYS A 292 17.99 26.36 13.11
CA LYS A 292 17.86 27.82 12.99
C LYS A 292 16.40 28.28 13.06
N TYR A 293 15.47 27.49 12.51
CA TYR A 293 14.03 27.81 12.46
C TYR A 293 13.18 27.07 13.51
N GLY A 294 13.78 26.28 14.40
CA GLY A 294 13.07 25.60 15.49
C GLY A 294 12.23 24.39 15.06
N ILE A 295 12.61 23.75 13.95
CA ILE A 295 11.98 22.56 13.37
C ILE A 295 12.79 21.32 13.77
N ASP A 296 12.12 20.24 14.21
CA ASP A 296 12.76 18.95 14.42
C ASP A 296 12.85 18.15 13.10
N LEU A 297 13.87 17.32 12.89
CA LEU A 297 13.96 16.39 11.76
C LEU A 297 13.82 14.93 12.22
N LEU A 298 12.88 14.20 11.62
CA LEU A 298 12.84 12.74 11.63
C LEU A 298 13.58 12.23 10.38
N ILE A 299 14.73 11.59 10.55
CA ILE A 299 15.44 10.95 9.44
C ILE A 299 14.70 9.65 9.10
N ASP A 300 14.46 9.38 7.81
CA ASP A 300 13.77 8.18 7.33
C ASP A 300 14.60 7.46 6.27
N ILE A 301 15.00 6.21 6.54
CA ILE A 301 15.72 5.37 5.56
C ILE A 301 14.70 4.86 4.53
N HIS A 302 14.49 5.71 3.53
CA HIS A 302 13.46 5.62 2.52
C HIS A 302 13.86 4.72 1.35
N GLY A 303 15.16 4.62 1.07
CA GLY A 303 15.74 3.67 0.11
C GLY A 303 16.75 2.74 0.76
N LEU A 304 16.72 1.46 0.36
CA LEU A 304 17.56 0.39 0.90
C LEU A 304 18.16 -0.48 -0.20
N ILE A 305 19.33 -1.06 0.05
CA ILE A 305 19.91 -2.08 -0.85
C ILE A 305 18.93 -3.24 -1.12
N GLY A 306 18.70 -3.50 -2.40
CA GLY A 306 17.74 -4.50 -2.89
C GLY A 306 16.29 -4.01 -3.05
N SER A 307 15.96 -2.80 -2.56
CA SER A 307 14.60 -2.26 -2.42
C SER A 307 13.71 -3.05 -1.45
N GLN A 308 13.02 -2.31 -0.58
CA GLN A 308 12.15 -2.86 0.46
C GLN A 308 10.66 -2.93 0.09
N ASN A 309 10.25 -2.23 -0.97
CA ASN A 309 8.86 -2.18 -1.47
C ASN A 309 8.75 -2.49 -2.98
N GLY A 310 9.87 -2.43 -3.70
CA GLY A 310 9.92 -2.58 -5.16
C GLY A 310 9.43 -1.35 -5.93
N PHE A 311 9.21 -0.20 -5.29
CA PHE A 311 8.77 1.06 -5.89
C PHE A 311 9.97 1.94 -6.30
N ASP A 312 9.74 2.96 -7.13
CA ASP A 312 10.72 3.99 -7.49
C ASP A 312 11.14 4.86 -6.29
N ASN A 313 10.23 5.14 -5.35
CA ASN A 313 10.54 5.88 -4.11
C ASN A 313 11.64 5.22 -3.26
N SER A 314 11.84 3.90 -3.33
CA SER A 314 12.97 3.22 -2.66
C SER A 314 14.35 3.46 -3.30
N GLY A 315 14.39 4.29 -4.35
CA GLY A 315 15.54 4.51 -5.21
C GLY A 315 15.71 3.46 -6.29
N LYS A 316 15.06 2.28 -6.21
CA LYS A 316 15.16 1.22 -7.22
C LYS A 316 13.85 0.46 -7.40
N THR A 317 13.16 0.72 -8.51
CA THR A 317 11.91 0.05 -8.86
C THR A 317 12.14 -1.40 -9.33
N SER A 318 11.15 -2.26 -9.08
CA SER A 318 11.28 -3.72 -9.25
C SER A 318 10.86 -4.23 -10.63
N ALA A 319 11.60 -5.24 -11.12
CA ALA A 319 11.21 -6.13 -12.21
C ALA A 319 10.82 -5.47 -13.56
N VAL A 320 11.31 -4.26 -13.88
CA VAL A 320 11.03 -3.58 -15.16
C VAL A 320 11.42 -4.46 -16.34
N LYS A 321 10.44 -4.84 -17.15
CA LYS A 321 10.61 -5.75 -18.29
C LYS A 321 10.46 -4.99 -19.60
N TRP A 322 11.59 -4.65 -20.20
CA TRP A 322 11.68 -4.01 -21.52
C TRP A 322 11.18 -4.95 -22.63
N THR A 323 10.38 -4.41 -23.55
CA THR A 323 9.69 -5.16 -24.61
C THR A 323 9.37 -4.25 -25.81
N SER A 324 9.09 -4.85 -26.96
CA SER A 324 8.60 -4.17 -28.17
C SER A 324 7.15 -4.55 -28.53
N ILE A 325 6.44 -5.15 -27.58
CA ILE A 325 5.14 -5.83 -27.78
C ILE A 325 4.13 -5.46 -26.67
N ALA A 326 4.28 -4.33 -25.99
CA ALA A 326 3.20 -3.82 -25.15
C ALA A 326 1.93 -3.57 -26.00
N SER A 327 0.75 -3.83 -25.44
CA SER A 327 -0.52 -3.84 -26.19
C SER A 327 -1.04 -2.45 -26.57
N THR A 328 -0.29 -1.38 -26.27
CA THR A 328 -0.57 0.00 -26.68
C THR A 328 0.71 0.68 -27.20
N GLN A 329 0.53 1.62 -28.14
CA GLN A 329 1.59 2.41 -28.82
C GLN A 329 2.32 1.72 -30.01
N PRO A 330 3.01 2.49 -30.89
CA PRO A 330 3.33 2.04 -32.25
C PRO A 330 4.34 0.89 -32.39
N VAL A 331 4.14 0.10 -33.44
CA VAL A 331 5.05 -0.98 -33.88
C VAL A 331 6.47 -0.45 -34.09
N GLY A 332 7.45 -1.06 -33.42
CA GLY A 332 8.86 -0.68 -33.50
C GLY A 332 9.30 0.38 -32.49
N THR A 333 8.48 0.69 -31.48
CA THR A 333 8.89 1.53 -30.34
C THR A 333 9.31 0.69 -29.13
N THR A 334 10.15 1.26 -28.26
CA THR A 334 10.54 0.62 -27.00
C THR A 334 9.48 0.90 -25.93
N THR A 335 9.06 -0.19 -25.29
CA THR A 335 8.01 -0.22 -24.28
C THR A 335 8.52 -1.02 -23.07
N PHE A 336 7.86 -0.90 -21.92
CA PHE A 336 8.21 -1.69 -20.74
C PHE A 336 6.96 -2.09 -19.95
N GLU A 337 7.08 -3.19 -19.21
CA GLU A 337 6.13 -3.57 -18.18
C GLU A 337 6.73 -3.14 -16.82
N HIS A 338 6.04 -2.24 -16.12
CA HIS A 338 6.39 -1.79 -14.77
C HIS A 338 5.68 -2.70 -13.74
N TRP A 339 6.42 -3.22 -12.75
CA TRP A 339 5.95 -4.22 -11.77
C TRP A 339 5.11 -5.39 -12.34
N PRO A 340 5.53 -6.06 -13.44
CA PRO A 340 4.81 -7.26 -13.94
C PRO A 340 4.68 -8.32 -12.83
N ILE A 341 5.69 -8.37 -11.95
CA ILE A 341 5.57 -8.90 -10.59
C ILE A 341 6.37 -7.96 -9.67
N ARG A 342 5.71 -7.23 -8.76
CA ARG A 342 6.38 -6.42 -7.72
C ARG A 342 7.15 -7.35 -6.76
N MET A 343 8.39 -7.00 -6.45
CA MET A 343 9.27 -7.76 -5.55
C MET A 343 10.16 -6.83 -4.73
N ALA A 344 10.60 -7.25 -3.55
CA ALA A 344 11.45 -6.46 -2.65
C ALA A 344 12.65 -7.29 -2.15
N GLU A 345 13.80 -7.15 -2.80
CA GLU A 345 14.97 -8.03 -2.60
C GLU A 345 15.85 -7.63 -1.39
N TRP A 346 15.46 -6.61 -0.62
CA TRP A 346 16.20 -6.19 0.58
C TRP A 346 16.36 -7.32 1.62
N ALA A 347 15.27 -8.06 1.90
CA ALA A 347 15.25 -9.07 2.94
C ALA A 347 15.72 -10.45 2.46
N GLY A 348 15.88 -10.66 1.15
CA GLY A 348 16.09 -11.97 0.55
C GLY A 348 15.48 -12.08 -0.85
N THR A 349 15.64 -13.24 -1.49
CA THR A 349 15.09 -13.46 -2.84
C THR A 349 13.66 -13.97 -2.80
N TYR A 350 12.75 -13.16 -3.31
CA TYR A 350 11.33 -13.49 -3.43
C TYR A 350 11.09 -14.47 -4.59
N ASP A 351 10.36 -15.55 -4.32
CA ASP A 351 9.91 -16.49 -5.36
C ASP A 351 8.51 -16.09 -5.84
N PRO A 352 8.34 -15.65 -7.10
CA PRO A 352 7.07 -15.21 -7.64
C PRO A 352 6.09 -16.34 -7.99
N ASN A 353 6.52 -17.61 -7.87
CA ASN A 353 5.63 -18.77 -7.99
C ASN A 353 5.15 -19.17 -6.59
N ASN A 354 6.11 -19.30 -5.66
CA ASN A 354 5.90 -19.54 -4.24
C ASN A 354 5.03 -18.47 -3.55
N HIS A 355 5.27 -17.19 -3.87
CA HIS A 355 4.90 -15.97 -3.10
C HIS A 355 5.58 -15.80 -1.72
N ASN A 356 6.69 -16.49 -1.50
CA ASN A 356 7.48 -16.42 -0.28
C ASN A 356 8.95 -16.08 -0.57
N TYR A 357 9.69 -15.69 0.46
CA TYR A 357 11.13 -15.52 0.39
C TYR A 357 11.83 -16.89 0.40
N SER A 358 12.39 -17.26 -0.75
CA SER A 358 13.14 -18.51 -0.95
C SER A 358 14.41 -18.60 -0.11
N SER A 359 14.95 -17.45 0.28
CA SER A 359 16.13 -17.28 1.12
C SER A 359 16.07 -15.92 1.82
N ILE A 360 16.85 -15.74 2.89
CA ILE A 360 17.01 -14.46 3.60
C ILE A 360 18.40 -13.89 3.31
N ASN A 361 18.47 -12.65 2.84
CA ASN A 361 19.71 -11.96 2.51
C ASN A 361 20.22 -11.15 3.72
N TYR A 362 20.91 -11.85 4.61
CA TYR A 362 21.56 -11.24 5.77
C TYR A 362 22.64 -10.21 5.41
N ALA A 363 23.18 -10.19 4.20
CA ALA A 363 24.17 -9.17 3.80
C ALA A 363 23.50 -7.80 3.63
N ASN A 364 22.39 -7.74 2.90
CA ASN A 364 21.57 -6.53 2.74
C ASN A 364 21.06 -6.03 4.11
N LEU A 365 20.52 -6.92 4.94
CA LEU A 365 20.02 -6.58 6.27
C LEU A 365 21.13 -6.05 7.21
N ASN A 366 22.34 -6.62 7.16
CA ASN A 366 23.48 -6.10 7.93
C ASN A 366 24.01 -4.76 7.39
N GLN A 367 24.00 -4.55 6.07
CA GLN A 367 24.36 -3.24 5.49
C GLN A 367 23.38 -2.16 5.96
N SER A 368 22.08 -2.46 5.93
CA SER A 368 21.03 -1.59 6.44
C SER A 368 21.23 -1.25 7.94
N LEU A 369 21.58 -2.23 8.78
CA LEU A 369 21.96 -1.99 10.17
C LEU A 369 23.25 -1.14 10.33
N ALA A 370 24.19 -1.22 9.39
CA ALA A 370 25.38 -0.36 9.38
C ALA A 370 25.03 1.08 8.96
N ALA A 371 24.12 1.29 8.02
CA ALA A 371 23.59 2.62 7.68
C ALA A 371 22.85 3.25 8.87
N VAL A 372 21.99 2.49 9.56
CA VAL A 372 21.36 2.91 10.84
C VAL A 372 22.41 3.36 11.86
N THR A 373 23.51 2.60 11.99
CA THR A 373 24.60 2.91 12.92
C THR A 373 25.29 4.22 12.53
N ALA A 374 25.73 4.37 11.29
CA ALA A 374 26.43 5.55 10.79
C ALA A 374 25.58 6.84 10.83
N ILE A 375 24.26 6.74 10.59
CA ILE A 375 23.32 7.86 10.76
C ILE A 375 23.30 8.33 12.21
N VAL A 376 23.18 7.40 13.17
CA VAL A 376 23.10 7.77 14.60
C VAL A 376 24.45 8.31 15.07
N GLU A 377 25.58 7.70 14.72
CA GLU A 377 26.92 8.17 15.08
C GLU A 377 27.20 9.60 14.58
N ARG A 378 26.76 9.96 13.36
CA ARG A 378 26.89 11.32 12.83
C ARG A 378 26.02 12.32 13.59
N TYR A 379 24.76 11.98 13.82
CA TYR A 379 23.72 12.95 14.15
C TYR A 379 23.26 12.95 15.62
N ALA A 380 23.66 11.99 16.46
CA ALA A 380 23.18 11.85 17.85
C ALA A 380 23.32 13.12 18.72
N SER A 381 24.30 13.97 18.41
CA SER A 381 24.55 15.24 19.12
C SER A 381 23.88 16.46 18.49
N HIS A 382 23.27 16.33 17.31
CA HIS A 382 22.67 17.45 16.58
C HIS A 382 21.25 17.74 17.10
N PRO A 383 20.98 18.93 17.66
CA PRO A 383 19.80 19.16 18.50
C PRO A 383 18.47 19.24 17.73
N ALA A 384 18.49 19.42 16.41
CA ALA A 384 17.28 19.32 15.60
C ALA A 384 16.85 17.88 15.32
N ILE A 385 17.69 16.86 15.51
CA ILE A 385 17.35 15.49 15.07
C ILE A 385 16.50 14.79 16.14
N LEU A 386 15.23 14.57 15.81
CA LEU A 386 14.23 13.93 16.67
C LEU A 386 14.52 12.44 16.88
N GLY A 387 15.03 11.78 15.85
CA GLY A 387 15.20 10.33 15.82
C GLY A 387 15.23 9.76 14.40
N LEU A 388 14.96 8.46 14.31
CA LEU A 388 15.15 7.66 13.10
C LEU A 388 13.95 6.73 12.83
N GLN A 389 13.53 6.69 11.57
CA GLN A 389 12.76 5.63 10.97
C GLN A 389 13.73 4.76 10.15
N PRO A 390 13.96 3.48 10.51
CA PRO A 390 15.06 2.70 9.93
C PRO A 390 14.66 1.95 8.65
N VAL A 391 13.40 2.06 8.22
CA VAL A 391 12.91 1.58 6.93
C VAL A 391 11.52 2.18 6.62
N ASN A 392 11.38 2.81 5.45
CA ASN A 392 10.09 3.20 4.89
C ASN A 392 9.37 2.02 4.22
N GLU A 393 8.04 1.94 4.32
CA GLU A 393 7.19 1.05 3.50
C GLU A 393 7.65 -0.41 3.29
N PRO A 394 8.23 -1.15 4.26
CA PRO A 394 8.70 -2.51 4.01
C PRO A 394 7.53 -3.43 3.59
N TRP A 395 7.66 -4.09 2.44
CA TRP A 395 6.55 -4.72 1.71
C TRP A 395 5.71 -5.67 2.57
N GLU A 396 4.40 -5.71 2.31
CA GLU A 396 3.38 -6.52 3.01
C GLU A 396 3.62 -8.04 2.98
N LEU A 397 4.54 -8.52 2.12
CA LEU A 397 4.99 -9.92 2.06
C LEU A 397 6.39 -10.15 2.69
N THR A 398 7.08 -9.10 3.14
CA THR A 398 8.32 -9.25 3.94
C THR A 398 8.04 -10.11 5.18
N PRO A 399 8.81 -11.18 5.46
CA PRO A 399 8.49 -12.10 6.56
C PRO A 399 8.47 -11.37 7.91
N ILE A 400 7.31 -11.33 8.57
CA ILE A 400 7.09 -10.47 9.75
C ILE A 400 8.04 -10.79 10.92
N LYS A 401 8.52 -12.04 11.03
CA LYS A 401 9.56 -12.44 12.00
C LYS A 401 10.91 -11.74 11.72
N VAL A 402 11.32 -11.68 10.44
CA VAL A 402 12.57 -11.04 9.99
C VAL A 402 12.48 -9.52 10.12
N LEU A 403 11.36 -8.91 9.71
CA LEU A 403 11.14 -7.48 9.84
C LEU A 403 11.15 -7.02 11.31
N LYS A 404 10.58 -7.80 12.23
CA LYS A 404 10.64 -7.50 13.67
C LYS A 404 12.03 -7.65 14.26
N ASP A 405 12.78 -8.67 13.84
CA ASP A 405 14.19 -8.81 14.26
C ASP A 405 15.05 -7.66 13.73
N TYR A 406 14.82 -7.20 12.49
CA TYR A 406 15.43 -5.98 11.95
C TYR A 406 15.08 -4.74 12.80
N TYR A 407 13.78 -4.46 13.03
CA TYR A 407 13.38 -3.32 13.87
C TYR A 407 13.96 -3.39 15.29
N TRP A 408 14.02 -4.58 15.90
CA TRP A 408 14.61 -4.78 17.22
C TRP A 408 16.11 -4.48 17.22
N LYS A 409 16.84 -4.92 16.20
CA LYS A 409 18.29 -4.69 16.04
C LYS A 409 18.63 -3.24 15.74
N SER A 410 17.81 -2.56 14.92
CA SER A 410 17.91 -1.11 14.70
C SER A 410 17.58 -0.33 15.98
N TYR A 411 16.56 -0.73 16.74
CA TYR A 411 16.20 -0.09 18.01
C TYR A 411 17.32 -0.19 19.05
N LYS A 412 17.94 -1.36 19.23
CA LYS A 412 19.08 -1.53 20.15
C LYS A 412 20.23 -0.59 19.77
N ARG A 413 20.56 -0.47 18.48
CA ARG A 413 21.62 0.45 17.97
C ARG A 413 21.27 1.92 18.22
N VAL A 414 20.07 2.35 17.84
CA VAL A 414 19.58 3.72 18.07
C VAL A 414 19.61 4.08 19.56
N LYS A 415 19.12 3.19 20.45
CA LYS A 415 19.15 3.43 21.88
C LYS A 415 20.59 3.52 22.41
N VAL A 416 21.47 2.57 22.09
CA VAL A 416 22.86 2.53 22.60
C VAL A 416 23.64 3.81 22.27
N LEU A 417 23.46 4.36 21.07
CA LEU A 417 24.21 5.51 20.57
C LEU A 417 23.49 6.85 20.83
N ALA A 418 22.15 6.88 20.80
CA ALA A 418 21.33 8.05 21.03
C ALA A 418 20.10 7.72 21.92
N PRO A 419 20.28 7.55 23.24
CA PRO A 419 19.24 7.03 24.13
C PRO A 419 17.95 7.84 24.16
N HIS A 420 17.99 9.14 23.83
CA HIS A 420 16.82 10.02 23.82
C HIS A 420 16.10 10.13 22.46
N TRP A 421 16.68 9.58 21.38
CA TRP A 421 16.07 9.62 20.05
C TRP A 421 14.75 8.84 20.01
N LYS A 422 13.82 9.34 19.20
CA LYS A 422 12.59 8.62 18.86
C LYS A 422 12.89 7.53 17.83
N PHE A 423 12.21 6.40 17.95
CA PHE A 423 12.35 5.27 17.05
C PHE A 423 11.01 4.97 16.39
N VAL A 424 10.94 5.23 15.08
CA VAL A 424 9.69 5.15 14.32
C VAL A 424 9.72 3.89 13.45
N LEU A 425 8.67 3.07 13.50
CA LEU A 425 8.55 1.85 12.70
C LEU A 425 7.31 1.93 11.79
N HIS A 426 7.50 1.79 10.47
CA HIS A 426 6.39 1.72 9.52
C HIS A 426 5.60 0.41 9.68
N ASP A 427 4.27 0.48 9.58
CA ASP A 427 3.35 -0.65 9.82
C ASP A 427 3.43 -1.81 8.80
N SER A 428 4.28 -1.71 7.78
CA SER A 428 4.47 -2.71 6.71
C SER A 428 3.20 -3.00 5.88
N PHE A 429 2.35 -1.98 5.70
CA PHE A 429 0.98 -2.07 5.15
C PHE A 429 0.05 -2.98 5.98
N ARG A 430 0.42 -3.25 7.23
CA ARG A 430 -0.23 -4.20 8.15
C ARG A 430 -0.73 -3.46 9.40
N PHE A 431 -1.50 -2.38 9.20
CA PHE A 431 -2.05 -1.54 10.28
C PHE A 431 -3.11 -2.28 11.12
N GLY A 432 -2.67 -3.08 12.09
CA GLY A 432 -3.56 -3.85 12.95
C GLY A 432 -2.89 -4.43 14.21
N LEU A 433 -3.66 -4.46 15.30
CA LEU A 433 -3.21 -4.89 16.62
C LEU A 433 -2.65 -6.32 16.64
N GLN A 434 -3.15 -7.22 15.81
CA GLN A 434 -2.69 -8.60 15.69
C GLN A 434 -1.22 -8.69 15.25
N TYR A 435 -0.72 -7.73 14.48
CA TYR A 435 0.67 -7.71 14.03
C TYR A 435 1.58 -7.07 15.07
N TRP A 436 1.17 -5.95 15.66
CA TRP A 436 2.09 -5.08 16.41
C TRP A 436 1.95 -5.14 17.94
N SER A 437 0.79 -5.53 18.50
CA SER A 437 0.44 -5.28 19.93
C SER A 437 1.31 -5.93 21.02
N GLN A 438 2.13 -6.92 20.67
CA GLN A 438 3.06 -7.57 21.60
C GLN A 438 4.53 -7.24 21.32
N PHE A 439 4.83 -6.59 20.19
CA PHE A 439 6.19 -6.25 19.78
C PHE A 439 6.61 -4.91 20.39
N MET A 440 7.86 -4.81 20.89
CA MET A 440 8.43 -3.63 21.55
C MET A 440 7.60 -3.11 22.74
N LYS A 441 6.75 -3.97 23.32
CA LYS A 441 5.84 -3.57 24.40
C LYS A 441 6.63 -3.07 25.61
N GLY A 442 6.30 -1.86 26.08
CA GLY A 442 6.97 -1.20 27.19
C GLY A 442 8.31 -0.53 26.84
N CYS A 443 8.75 -0.54 25.58
CA CYS A 443 9.98 0.13 25.16
C CYS A 443 9.80 1.65 25.07
N PRO A 444 10.76 2.45 25.59
CA PRO A 444 10.69 3.91 25.54
C PRO A 444 10.88 4.48 24.12
N ASP A 445 10.29 5.66 23.91
CA ASP A 445 10.48 6.54 22.73
C ASP A 445 10.09 5.96 21.36
N ILE A 446 9.32 4.87 21.32
CA ILE A 446 8.82 4.26 20.09
C ILE A 446 7.57 4.96 19.56
N ALA A 447 7.38 4.94 18.23
CA ALA A 447 6.12 5.26 17.56
C ALA A 447 5.89 4.34 16.34
N LEU A 448 4.63 4.04 16.06
CA LEU A 448 4.19 3.33 14.87
C LEU A 448 3.82 4.36 13.79
N ASP A 449 4.35 4.19 12.59
CA ASP A 449 4.04 4.99 11.43
C ASP A 449 3.08 4.25 10.48
N THR A 450 2.13 4.99 9.91
CA THR A 450 1.11 4.49 8.98
C THR A 450 0.81 5.50 7.88
N HIS A 451 0.72 5.03 6.64
CA HIS A 451 0.50 5.87 5.46
C HIS A 451 -0.98 5.87 5.04
N ILE A 452 -1.62 7.04 5.00
CA ILE A 452 -3.08 7.17 4.84
C ILE A 452 -3.44 7.96 3.57
N TYR A 453 -3.51 7.23 2.47
CA TYR A 453 -3.85 7.75 1.14
C TYR A 453 -5.27 7.41 0.69
N GLN A 454 -5.84 8.28 -0.14
CA GLN A 454 -7.15 8.09 -0.77
C GLN A 454 -7.10 8.10 -2.31
N ALA A 455 -5.94 8.41 -2.90
CA ALA A 455 -5.76 8.54 -4.35
C ALA A 455 -6.19 7.28 -5.14
N TRP A 456 -5.85 6.10 -4.63
CA TRP A 456 -6.14 4.80 -5.27
C TRP A 456 -7.54 4.24 -4.96
N MET A 457 -8.38 4.94 -4.18
CA MET A 457 -9.76 4.52 -3.89
C MET A 457 -10.61 4.39 -5.16
N ASN A 458 -11.78 3.78 -5.04
CA ASN A 458 -12.76 3.79 -6.14
C ASN A 458 -13.46 5.16 -6.20
N PRO A 459 -13.84 5.65 -7.40
CA PRO A 459 -14.63 6.87 -7.52
C PRO A 459 -15.93 6.79 -6.69
N GLY A 460 -16.23 7.89 -5.99
CA GLY A 460 -17.34 7.99 -5.04
C GLY A 460 -18.04 9.35 -5.11
N THR A 461 -18.73 9.71 -4.04
CA THR A 461 -19.19 11.08 -3.76
C THR A 461 -18.14 11.82 -2.91
N LYS A 462 -18.25 13.15 -2.73
CA LYS A 462 -17.35 13.86 -1.79
C LYS A 462 -17.55 13.37 -0.36
N GLU A 463 -18.78 12.97 -0.02
CA GLU A 463 -19.19 12.38 1.24
C GLU A 463 -18.46 11.05 1.52
N ASP A 464 -18.17 10.24 0.50
CA ASP A 464 -17.36 9.00 0.65
C ASP A 464 -15.94 9.32 1.15
N PHE A 465 -15.28 10.31 0.55
CA PHE A 465 -13.91 10.72 0.92
C PHE A 465 -13.88 11.44 2.28
N TYR A 466 -14.88 12.28 2.57
CA TYR A 466 -15.05 12.94 3.87
C TYR A 466 -15.28 11.92 5.01
N SER A 467 -16.21 10.98 4.80
CA SER A 467 -16.51 9.93 5.78
C SER A 467 -15.32 9.01 6.00
N ASN A 468 -14.66 8.55 4.92
CA ASN A 468 -13.44 7.76 5.07
C ASN A 468 -12.35 8.52 5.84
N ALA A 469 -12.10 9.80 5.53
CA ALA A 469 -11.11 10.61 6.25
C ALA A 469 -11.44 10.74 7.75
N CYS A 470 -12.68 11.11 8.08
CA CYS A 470 -13.15 11.21 9.47
C CYS A 470 -13.11 9.87 10.22
N GLN A 471 -13.31 8.75 9.52
CA GLN A 471 -13.35 7.42 10.11
C GLN A 471 -11.96 6.86 10.50
N GLN A 472 -10.87 7.34 9.89
CA GLN A 472 -9.51 6.88 10.23
C GLN A 472 -9.17 7.09 11.71
N LYS A 473 -9.76 8.10 12.35
CA LYS A 473 -9.54 8.44 13.77
C LYS A 473 -9.91 7.31 14.72
N TYR A 474 -10.91 6.49 14.37
CA TYR A 474 -11.29 5.32 15.15
C TYR A 474 -10.20 4.25 15.07
N THR A 475 -9.64 3.99 13.89
CA THR A 475 -8.53 3.05 13.69
C THR A 475 -7.25 3.52 14.39
N ILE A 476 -6.89 4.80 14.23
CA ILE A 476 -5.74 5.43 14.89
C ILE A 476 -5.89 5.34 16.42
N SER A 477 -7.03 5.76 16.96
CA SER A 477 -7.33 5.68 18.41
C SER A 477 -7.29 4.25 18.95
N ASN A 478 -7.78 3.26 18.18
CA ASN A 478 -7.71 1.84 18.57
C ASN A 478 -6.27 1.30 18.62
N MET A 479 -5.40 1.79 17.73
CA MET A 479 -3.97 1.44 17.72
C MET A 479 -3.22 2.14 18.86
N GLU A 480 -3.38 3.45 19.01
CA GLU A 480 -2.88 4.29 20.12
C GLU A 480 -3.15 3.64 21.50
N ASN A 481 -4.43 3.43 21.83
CA ASN A 481 -4.87 3.02 23.16
C ASN A 481 -4.41 1.60 23.58
N ALA A 482 -4.03 0.75 22.63
CA ALA A 482 -3.66 -0.63 22.90
C ALA A 482 -2.15 -0.92 22.74
N LEU A 483 -1.34 0.06 22.30
CA LEU A 483 -0.03 -0.22 21.72
C LEU A 483 1.04 0.84 22.02
N MET A 484 1.18 1.83 21.14
CA MET A 484 2.19 2.90 21.19
C MET A 484 1.68 4.11 20.39
N PRO A 485 2.30 5.30 20.53
CA PRO A 485 2.04 6.48 19.69
C PRO A 485 1.94 6.16 18.20
N VAL A 486 0.92 6.68 17.52
CA VAL A 486 0.72 6.55 16.07
C VAL A 486 0.97 7.88 15.38
N ILE A 487 1.87 7.89 14.42
CA ILE A 487 2.13 9.01 13.52
C ILE A 487 1.56 8.65 12.15
N VAL A 488 0.90 9.60 11.49
CA VAL A 488 0.54 9.47 10.06
C VAL A 488 1.68 10.07 9.23
N GLY A 489 2.75 9.29 9.01
CA GLY A 489 4.00 9.76 8.39
C GLY A 489 3.86 10.17 6.94
N GLU A 490 2.83 9.66 6.25
CA GLU A 490 2.46 10.14 4.94
C GLU A 490 0.95 10.20 4.73
N TRP A 491 0.50 11.31 4.15
CA TRP A 491 -0.86 11.51 3.65
C TRP A 491 -0.89 12.70 2.68
N SER A 492 -1.86 12.72 1.77
CA SER A 492 -2.09 13.85 0.87
C SER A 492 -3.58 14.20 0.75
N LEU A 493 -3.93 15.24 -0.01
CA LEU A 493 -5.33 15.57 -0.34
C LEU A 493 -5.78 14.93 -1.67
N ALA A 494 -4.96 14.09 -2.28
CA ALA A 494 -5.29 13.45 -3.54
C ALA A 494 -6.41 12.41 -3.38
N THR A 495 -7.41 12.54 -4.24
CA THR A 495 -8.58 11.65 -4.39
C THR A 495 -8.59 10.93 -5.74
N ASP A 496 -7.47 11.02 -6.47
CA ASP A 496 -7.24 10.45 -7.78
C ASP A 496 -5.73 10.26 -8.04
N ASN A 497 -5.40 9.51 -9.10
CA ASN A 497 -4.02 9.29 -9.55
C ASN A 497 -3.67 10.08 -10.81
N CYS A 498 -4.16 11.30 -10.96
CA CYS A 498 -3.91 12.12 -12.16
C CYS A 498 -2.58 12.88 -12.14
N ALA A 499 -1.83 12.89 -11.02
CA ALA A 499 -0.49 13.45 -11.00
C ALA A 499 0.42 12.64 -11.95
N MET A 500 1.01 13.32 -12.94
CA MET A 500 1.86 12.69 -13.95
C MET A 500 2.96 11.84 -13.31
N TRP A 501 3.08 10.59 -13.74
CA TRP A 501 4.07 9.61 -13.26
C TRP A 501 3.94 9.13 -11.81
N LEU A 502 2.85 9.45 -11.09
CA LEU A 502 2.61 9.01 -9.69
C LEU A 502 2.62 7.47 -9.50
N ASN A 503 2.37 6.71 -10.58
CA ASN A 503 2.44 5.24 -10.59
C ASN A 503 3.71 4.72 -11.30
N GLY A 504 4.73 5.56 -11.49
CA GLY A 504 5.98 5.26 -12.18
C GLY A 504 6.27 6.16 -13.40
N PHE A 505 7.55 6.38 -13.71
CA PHE A 505 7.99 7.13 -14.89
C PHE A 505 7.34 6.59 -16.18
N ASN A 506 6.66 7.48 -16.90
CA ASN A 506 5.96 7.25 -18.17
C ASN A 506 4.99 6.04 -18.21
N ASP A 507 4.45 5.64 -17.05
CA ASP A 507 3.50 4.53 -16.90
C ASP A 507 2.31 4.93 -16.01
N ASN A 508 1.23 4.15 -16.08
CA ASN A 508 0.14 4.12 -15.13
C ASN A 508 -0.26 2.67 -14.88
N LEU A 509 -0.46 2.29 -13.61
CA LEU A 509 -0.99 0.97 -13.23
C LEU A 509 -2.22 0.59 -14.08
N PRO A 510 -2.35 -0.66 -14.59
CA PRO A 510 -3.50 -1.07 -15.38
C PRO A 510 -4.85 -0.77 -14.69
N GLY A 511 -5.71 0.00 -15.36
CA GLY A 511 -6.98 0.49 -14.81
C GLY A 511 -6.91 1.86 -14.13
N PHE A 512 -5.74 2.51 -14.10
CA PHE A 512 -5.55 3.88 -13.64
C PHE A 512 -5.19 4.84 -14.80
N PRO A 513 -5.54 6.14 -14.71
CA PRO A 513 -6.35 6.75 -13.66
C PRO A 513 -7.82 6.32 -13.79
N LYS A 514 -8.50 6.09 -12.65
CA LYS A 514 -9.93 5.70 -12.60
C LYS A 514 -10.90 6.83 -13.01
N VAL A 515 -10.38 8.00 -13.40
CA VAL A 515 -11.10 9.25 -13.64
C VAL A 515 -10.41 10.05 -14.75
N ILE A 516 -11.15 10.97 -15.39
CA ILE A 516 -10.60 11.86 -16.43
C ILE A 516 -9.77 12.96 -15.77
N CYS A 517 -8.51 13.12 -16.19
CA CYS A 517 -7.59 14.11 -15.66
C CYS A 517 -7.71 15.47 -16.35
N THR A 518 -7.55 16.55 -15.57
CA THR A 518 -7.15 17.86 -16.10
C THR A 518 -5.75 17.76 -16.71
N LEU A 519 -5.55 18.51 -17.79
CA LEU A 519 -4.24 18.73 -18.38
C LEU A 519 -3.86 20.21 -18.17
N LYS A 520 -2.71 20.47 -17.55
CA LYS A 520 -2.08 21.80 -17.50
C LYS A 520 -0.93 21.85 -18.51
N LYS A 521 -0.42 23.04 -18.85
CA LYS A 521 0.86 23.14 -19.56
C LYS A 521 1.96 22.54 -18.68
N CYS A 522 2.81 21.71 -19.26
CA CYS A 522 4.06 21.31 -18.62
C CYS A 522 4.98 22.54 -18.49
N PRO A 523 5.85 22.60 -17.48
CA PRO A 523 7.09 23.37 -17.59
C PRO A 523 7.84 22.88 -18.84
N LEU A 524 8.27 23.78 -19.71
CA LEU A 524 9.12 23.40 -20.85
C LEU A 524 10.58 23.29 -20.40
N GLU A 525 10.99 24.24 -19.56
CA GLU A 525 12.27 24.29 -18.84
C GLU A 525 12.03 24.00 -17.35
N SER A 526 13.10 23.74 -16.59
CA SER A 526 12.96 23.42 -15.17
C SER A 526 12.48 24.59 -14.33
N THR A 527 11.62 24.33 -13.35
CA THR A 527 11.13 25.39 -12.45
C THR A 527 12.16 25.83 -11.41
N TYR A 528 13.25 25.07 -11.22
CA TYR A 528 14.23 25.29 -10.14
C TYR A 528 15.70 24.96 -10.49
N LEU A 529 15.98 24.21 -11.57
CA LEU A 529 17.35 23.82 -11.94
C LEU A 529 18.13 24.87 -12.76
N GLY A 530 17.47 25.95 -13.20
CA GLY A 530 18.05 27.06 -13.97
C GLY A 530 18.08 26.86 -15.49
N GLU A 531 18.42 27.93 -16.21
CA GLU A 531 18.53 27.94 -17.67
C GLU A 531 19.64 26.99 -18.18
N GLY A 532 19.38 26.27 -19.27
CA GLY A 532 20.36 25.42 -19.94
C GLY A 532 20.67 24.07 -19.28
N PHE A 533 19.86 23.64 -18.31
CA PHE A 533 20.01 22.32 -17.69
C PHE A 533 19.69 21.17 -18.68
N PRO A 534 20.48 20.09 -18.76
CA PRO A 534 20.24 18.99 -19.71
C PRO A 534 18.85 18.36 -19.57
N GLY A 535 18.26 17.97 -20.71
CA GLY A 535 16.90 17.44 -20.76
C GLY A 535 15.81 18.48 -20.95
N THR A 536 16.16 19.77 -20.99
CA THR A 536 15.26 20.85 -21.34
C THR A 536 15.63 21.46 -22.71
N PRO A 537 14.66 21.96 -23.49
CA PRO A 537 13.23 21.95 -23.22
C PRO A 537 12.54 20.62 -23.61
N LEU A 538 11.44 20.30 -22.92
CA LEU A 538 10.46 19.30 -23.38
C LEU A 538 9.89 19.72 -24.75
N ASP A 539 9.90 18.83 -25.74
CA ASP A 539 9.27 19.06 -27.05
C ASP A 539 7.74 19.16 -26.93
N PRO A 540 7.12 20.34 -27.16
CA PRO A 540 5.68 20.52 -27.02
C PRO A 540 4.91 20.19 -28.32
N THR A 541 5.60 19.82 -29.40
CA THR A 541 4.99 19.53 -30.71
C THR A 541 4.65 18.06 -30.90
N LYS A 542 5.32 17.17 -30.15
CA LYS A 542 5.10 15.73 -30.16
C LYS A 542 3.90 15.30 -29.28
N PRO A 543 3.28 14.14 -29.55
CA PRO A 543 2.41 13.43 -28.59
C PRO A 543 3.24 12.91 -27.39
N ILE A 544 2.69 12.02 -26.56
CA ILE A 544 3.48 11.26 -25.58
C ILE A 544 4.71 10.68 -26.26
N GLN A 545 5.88 10.98 -25.69
CA GLN A 545 7.17 10.47 -26.13
C GLN A 545 7.50 9.18 -25.38
N GLY A 546 8.15 8.23 -26.05
CA GLY A 546 8.60 6.98 -25.42
C GLY A 546 9.79 7.16 -24.47
N PRO A 547 10.21 6.11 -23.75
CA PRO A 547 9.66 4.76 -23.79
C PRO A 547 8.30 4.67 -23.09
N TYR A 548 7.43 3.76 -23.52
CA TYR A 548 6.04 3.70 -23.04
C TYR A 548 5.82 2.56 -22.05
N GLY A 549 5.15 2.85 -20.94
CA GLY A 549 4.73 1.84 -19.96
C GLY A 549 3.48 1.04 -20.35
N THR A 550 2.94 0.31 -19.39
CA THR A 550 1.70 -0.49 -19.53
C THR A 550 0.43 0.36 -19.67
N GLY A 551 0.41 1.54 -19.03
CA GLY A 551 -0.61 2.58 -19.16
C GLY A 551 0.03 3.93 -19.51
N THR A 552 -0.78 4.89 -19.93
CA THR A 552 -0.28 6.22 -20.31
C THR A 552 -0.36 7.21 -19.14
N SER A 553 0.80 7.74 -18.75
CA SER A 553 0.97 8.89 -17.88
C SER A 553 2.16 9.66 -18.40
N GLY A 554 2.02 10.91 -18.83
CA GLY A 554 3.15 11.63 -19.42
C GLY A 554 2.77 12.90 -20.18
N PRO A 555 3.78 13.69 -20.59
CA PRO A 555 3.57 14.91 -21.33
C PRO A 555 3.13 14.61 -22.76
N SER A 556 2.07 15.27 -23.24
CA SER A 556 1.57 15.14 -24.61
C SER A 556 1.23 16.51 -25.18
N PHE A 557 1.81 16.89 -26.31
CA PHE A 557 1.65 18.21 -26.94
C PHE A 557 1.91 19.39 -25.97
N GLY A 558 2.93 19.24 -25.12
CA GLY A 558 3.28 20.22 -24.08
C GLY A 558 2.29 20.29 -22.89
N LEU A 559 1.39 19.33 -22.77
CA LEU A 559 0.40 19.23 -21.68
C LEU A 559 0.66 18.03 -20.77
N CYS A 560 0.59 18.26 -19.46
CA CYS A 560 0.86 17.30 -18.39
C CYS A 560 -0.42 17.05 -17.57
N PRO A 561 -0.77 15.79 -17.23
CA PRO A 561 -1.87 15.50 -16.31
C PRO A 561 -1.49 15.86 -14.86
N VAL A 562 -2.47 16.36 -14.07
CA VAL A 562 -2.19 16.84 -12.69
C VAL A 562 -3.21 16.42 -11.61
N ASN A 563 -4.51 16.59 -11.84
CA ASN A 563 -5.60 16.27 -10.91
C ASN A 563 -6.85 15.88 -11.73
N SER A 564 -7.89 15.27 -11.16
CA SER A 564 -9.15 14.99 -11.88
C SER A 564 -9.88 16.25 -12.37
N ASN A 565 -10.58 16.13 -13.51
CA ASN A 565 -11.30 17.23 -14.19
C ASN A 565 -12.70 17.50 -13.63
N VAL A 566 -13.28 16.52 -12.95
CA VAL A 566 -14.52 16.65 -12.18
C VAL A 566 -14.39 15.83 -10.91
N SER A 567 -13.96 16.48 -9.83
CA SER A 567 -13.98 15.89 -8.49
C SER A 567 -15.43 15.64 -8.08
N PHE A 568 -15.94 14.44 -8.39
CA PHE A 568 -17.26 13.94 -7.99
C PHE A 568 -18.41 14.91 -8.32
N GLY A 569 -18.34 15.50 -9.52
CA GLY A 569 -19.34 16.43 -10.05
C GLY A 569 -19.38 17.82 -9.40
N GLN A 570 -18.41 18.17 -8.55
CA GLN A 570 -18.32 19.53 -7.98
C GLN A 570 -17.78 20.53 -9.01
N SER A 571 -18.22 21.79 -8.90
CA SER A 571 -17.70 22.93 -9.66
C SER A 571 -16.59 23.71 -8.95
N ASP A 572 -16.41 23.48 -7.65
CA ASP A 572 -15.39 24.09 -6.81
C ASP A 572 -14.52 22.99 -6.18
N ASP A 573 -13.25 22.94 -6.60
CA ASP A 573 -12.27 21.98 -6.09
C ASP A 573 -11.51 22.52 -4.86
N HIS A 574 -11.56 23.83 -4.60
CA HIS A 574 -10.91 24.46 -3.45
C HIS A 574 -11.70 24.19 -2.17
N GLU A 575 -13.03 24.40 -2.20
CA GLU A 575 -13.91 24.12 -1.05
C GLU A 575 -13.82 22.64 -0.67
N LEU A 576 -13.87 21.75 -1.66
CA LEU A 576 -13.68 20.30 -1.50
C LEU A 576 -12.34 19.97 -0.81
N THR A 577 -11.25 20.55 -1.31
CA THR A 577 -9.89 20.27 -0.85
C THR A 577 -9.66 20.81 0.57
N ARG A 578 -10.19 22.01 0.90
CA ARG A 578 -10.17 22.60 2.26
C ARG A 578 -11.01 21.80 3.27
N ASN A 579 -12.21 21.36 2.87
CA ASN A 579 -13.05 20.52 3.71
C ASN A 579 -12.43 19.13 3.94
N LEU A 580 -11.77 18.54 2.94
CA LEU A 580 -11.02 17.29 3.12
C LEU A 580 -9.82 17.47 4.06
N ALA A 581 -9.10 18.60 3.95
CA ALA A 581 -7.98 18.92 4.83
C ALA A 581 -8.41 19.04 6.29
N THR A 582 -9.40 19.89 6.61
CA THR A 582 -9.89 20.06 8.00
C THR A 582 -10.41 18.75 8.61
N LYS A 583 -11.05 17.88 7.83
CA LYS A 583 -11.47 16.54 8.26
C LYS A 583 -10.30 15.59 8.55
N LYS A 584 -9.25 15.59 7.72
CA LYS A 584 -8.02 14.81 8.00
C LYS A 584 -7.28 15.35 9.22
N LEU A 585 -7.19 16.67 9.38
CA LEU A 585 -6.61 17.31 10.56
C LEU A 585 -7.39 16.97 11.85
N ASN A 586 -8.72 16.87 11.80
CA ASN A 586 -9.56 16.37 12.90
C ASN A 586 -9.21 14.92 13.24
N ALA A 587 -9.14 14.06 12.22
CA ALA A 587 -8.89 12.63 12.44
C ALA A 587 -7.48 12.36 12.98
N PHE A 588 -6.48 13.04 12.46
CA PHE A 588 -5.06 12.92 12.85
C PHE A 588 -4.71 13.77 14.08
N ALA A 589 -5.71 14.39 14.74
CA ALA A 589 -5.56 14.99 16.07
C ALA A 589 -5.66 13.94 17.19
N LEU A 590 -6.27 12.77 16.95
CA LEU A 590 -6.30 11.65 17.89
C LEU A 590 -5.00 10.82 17.89
N GLY A 591 -4.12 11.01 16.91
CA GLY A 591 -2.79 10.42 16.87
C GLY A 591 -1.71 11.38 17.41
N HIS A 592 -0.50 10.86 17.54
CA HIS A 592 0.69 11.61 17.94
C HIS A 592 1.32 12.47 16.83
N GLY A 593 0.73 12.51 15.63
CA GLY A 593 1.05 13.55 14.65
C GLY A 593 0.79 13.16 13.20
N TRP A 594 1.24 14.02 12.29
CA TRP A 594 1.27 13.74 10.86
C TRP A 594 2.40 14.49 10.14
N TYR A 595 2.89 13.89 9.05
CA TYR A 595 3.67 14.57 8.03
C TYR A 595 2.96 14.46 6.67
N PHE A 596 2.79 15.59 5.99
CA PHE A 596 2.16 15.64 4.66
C PHE A 596 3.11 15.14 3.57
N TRP A 597 2.61 14.36 2.62
CA TRP A 597 3.32 13.97 1.39
C TRP A 597 2.81 14.83 0.22
N ASN A 598 3.56 15.82 -0.28
CA ASN A 598 4.94 16.22 0.04
C ASN A 598 5.04 17.75 0.26
N PHE A 599 6.17 18.28 0.74
CA PHE A 599 6.30 19.73 0.96
C PHE A 599 6.07 20.55 -0.33
N LYS A 600 6.60 20.08 -1.48
CA LYS A 600 6.30 20.59 -2.82
C LYS A 600 6.45 19.52 -3.92
N THR A 601 5.93 19.87 -5.10
CA THR A 601 6.04 19.17 -6.39
C THR A 601 6.13 20.24 -7.49
N GLU A 602 6.82 20.01 -8.62
CA GLU A 602 6.90 21.03 -9.69
C GLU A 602 5.55 21.32 -10.36
N LEU A 603 4.68 20.31 -10.44
CA LEU A 603 3.32 20.45 -10.95
C LEU A 603 2.35 20.79 -9.81
N ASP A 604 1.44 21.73 -10.05
CA ASP A 604 0.38 22.13 -9.10
C ASP A 604 -0.69 21.02 -8.97
N THR A 605 -0.52 20.19 -7.94
CA THR A 605 -1.32 19.01 -7.60
C THR A 605 -1.75 19.01 -6.13
N LYS A 606 -2.69 18.13 -5.77
CA LYS A 606 -3.13 17.87 -4.38
C LYS A 606 -2.07 17.21 -3.46
N TRP A 607 -0.81 17.16 -3.92
CA TRP A 607 0.37 16.66 -3.21
C TRP A 607 1.38 17.76 -2.85
N ASN A 608 1.10 19.05 -3.12
CA ASN A 608 2.03 20.15 -2.84
C ASN A 608 1.61 20.93 -1.59
N PHE A 609 2.20 20.64 -0.42
CA PHE A 609 1.82 21.25 0.86
C PHE A 609 1.91 22.78 0.86
N MET A 610 3.03 23.36 0.41
CA MET A 610 3.23 24.81 0.46
C MET A 610 2.27 25.54 -0.48
N GLU A 611 1.98 25.00 -1.66
CA GLU A 611 0.99 25.58 -2.56
C GLU A 611 -0.44 25.48 -1.99
N LEU A 612 -0.78 24.41 -1.25
CA LEU A 612 -2.05 24.28 -0.52
C LEU A 612 -2.13 25.27 0.66
N ILE A 613 -1.03 25.52 1.37
CA ILE A 613 -0.91 26.55 2.43
C ILE A 613 -1.13 27.95 1.84
N ARG A 614 -0.44 28.30 0.74
CA ARG A 614 -0.60 29.59 0.03
C ARG A 614 -2.03 29.80 -0.49
N LYS A 615 -2.68 28.73 -0.95
CA LYS A 615 -4.09 28.71 -1.35
C LYS A 615 -5.08 28.81 -0.17
N GLY A 616 -4.64 28.74 1.09
CA GLY A 616 -5.53 28.78 2.26
C GLY A 616 -6.39 27.52 2.42
N VAL A 617 -5.92 26.37 1.95
CA VAL A 617 -6.57 25.06 2.16
C VAL A 617 -6.41 24.60 3.61
N PHE A 618 -5.27 24.93 4.22
CA PHE A 618 -4.93 24.60 5.61
C PHE A 618 -5.23 25.79 6.56
N PRO A 619 -5.30 25.54 7.89
CA PRO A 619 -5.19 26.58 8.91
C PRO A 619 -3.90 27.39 8.76
N LYS A 620 -3.91 28.66 9.21
CA LYS A 620 -2.72 29.54 9.13
C LYS A 620 -1.53 29.07 9.98
N ASN A 621 -1.79 28.28 11.01
CA ASN A 621 -0.77 27.62 11.82
C ASN A 621 -1.15 26.16 12.01
N VAL A 622 -0.39 25.24 11.42
CA VAL A 622 -0.71 23.80 11.45
C VAL A 622 -0.42 23.11 12.79
N SER A 623 0.20 23.81 13.74
CA SER A 623 0.39 23.37 15.13
C SER A 623 -0.62 23.95 16.13
N SER A 624 -1.44 24.94 15.73
CA SER A 624 -2.33 25.68 16.64
C SER A 624 -3.60 26.15 15.93
N TYR A 625 -4.61 25.29 15.85
CA TYR A 625 -5.91 25.62 15.26
C TYR A 625 -6.76 26.51 16.19
N THR A 626 -7.55 27.39 15.59
CA THR A 626 -8.61 28.16 16.27
C THR A 626 -9.99 27.58 15.97
N ASP A 627 -11.02 28.01 16.69
CA ASP A 627 -12.41 27.65 16.36
C ASP A 627 -12.84 28.18 14.97
N GLU A 628 -12.24 29.28 14.50
CA GLU A 628 -12.47 29.83 13.16
C GLU A 628 -11.90 28.95 12.03
N ASP A 629 -10.90 28.09 12.33
CA ASP A 629 -10.36 27.12 11.37
C ASP A 629 -11.28 25.90 11.19
N GLY A 630 -12.27 25.69 12.07
CA GLY A 630 -13.27 24.62 11.98
C GLY A 630 -12.77 23.20 12.20
N VAL A 631 -11.47 22.99 12.46
CA VAL A 631 -10.85 21.66 12.56
C VAL A 631 -11.44 20.82 13.71
N SER A 632 -11.82 21.43 14.82
CA SER A 632 -12.40 20.75 15.99
C SER A 632 -13.76 20.10 15.69
N THR A 633 -14.58 20.73 14.85
CA THR A 633 -15.95 20.30 14.53
C THR A 633 -16.11 19.65 13.15
N ALA A 634 -15.04 19.64 12.34
CA ALA A 634 -15.05 19.24 10.93
C ALA A 634 -15.70 17.87 10.62
N CYS A 635 -15.66 16.91 11.55
CA CYS A 635 -16.20 15.56 11.39
C CYS A 635 -17.55 15.30 12.10
N GLU A 636 -18.16 16.30 12.73
CA GLU A 636 -19.37 16.11 13.56
C GLU A 636 -20.53 15.44 12.80
N ARG A 637 -20.67 15.72 11.49
CA ARG A 637 -21.76 15.16 10.67
C ARG A 637 -21.55 13.68 10.38
N GLU A 638 -20.32 13.30 10.06
CA GLU A 638 -19.93 11.91 9.82
C GLU A 638 -20.05 11.09 11.11
N ASP A 639 -19.65 11.67 12.24
CA ASP A 639 -19.79 11.06 13.57
C ASP A 639 -21.26 10.88 13.95
N LYS A 640 -22.13 11.90 13.78
CA LYS A 640 -23.58 11.79 14.04
C LYS A 640 -24.29 10.82 13.08
N GLY A 641 -23.72 10.61 11.89
CA GLY A 641 -24.31 9.81 10.84
C GLY A 641 -25.34 10.58 10.00
N ASP A 642 -25.12 11.86 9.73
CA ASP A 642 -26.02 12.77 9.01
C ASP A 642 -26.07 12.52 7.48
N PHE A 643 -25.95 11.26 7.07
CA PHE A 643 -25.84 10.77 5.70
C PHE A 643 -26.59 9.44 5.55
N VAL A 644 -26.95 9.07 4.31
CA VAL A 644 -27.49 7.74 3.97
C VAL A 644 -26.50 7.01 3.07
N CYS A 645 -26.13 5.80 3.47
CA CYS A 645 -25.30 4.90 2.67
C CYS A 645 -26.20 4.08 1.72
N ALA A 646 -26.07 4.32 0.41
CA ALA A 646 -26.96 3.79 -0.63
C ALA A 646 -26.19 3.01 -1.70
N ALA A 647 -26.86 2.08 -2.38
CA ALA A 647 -26.29 1.27 -3.45
C ALA A 647 -26.09 2.10 -4.73
N LYS A 648 -24.89 2.06 -5.32
CA LYS A 648 -24.61 2.74 -6.59
C LYS A 648 -25.47 2.15 -7.71
N ARG A 649 -26.21 3.01 -8.42
CA ARG A 649 -27.07 2.59 -9.53
C ARG A 649 -26.22 2.34 -10.79
N GLY A 650 -26.41 1.19 -11.44
CA GLY A 650 -25.66 0.81 -12.65
C GLY A 650 -24.38 -0.01 -12.41
N VAL A 651 -23.99 -0.23 -11.15
CA VAL A 651 -22.95 -1.18 -10.72
C VAL A 651 -23.34 -2.63 -11.09
N HIS A 652 -22.37 -3.52 -11.29
CA HIS A 652 -22.66 -4.88 -11.70
C HIS A 652 -23.38 -5.67 -10.60
N ARG A 653 -24.28 -6.56 -11.01
CA ARG A 653 -25.12 -7.36 -10.10
C ARG A 653 -24.30 -8.11 -9.03
N TYR A 654 -23.17 -8.71 -9.42
CA TYR A 654 -22.31 -9.47 -8.51
C TYR A 654 -21.64 -8.60 -7.43
N GLU A 655 -21.36 -7.32 -7.72
CA GLU A 655 -20.79 -6.37 -6.75
C GLU A 655 -21.84 -6.02 -5.68
N LEU A 656 -23.08 -5.78 -6.11
CA LEU A 656 -24.23 -5.59 -5.21
C LEU A 656 -24.51 -6.84 -4.36
N GLU A 657 -24.50 -8.04 -4.94
CA GLU A 657 -24.73 -9.29 -4.21
C GLU A 657 -23.62 -9.62 -3.21
N ASN A 658 -22.36 -9.34 -3.55
CA ASN A 658 -21.22 -9.44 -2.64
C ASN A 658 -21.32 -8.42 -1.50
N GLY A 659 -21.65 -7.17 -1.80
CA GLY A 659 -21.90 -6.13 -0.79
C GLY A 659 -23.08 -6.46 0.11
N LEU A 660 -24.15 -7.06 -0.42
CA LEU A 660 -25.32 -7.45 0.36
C LEU A 660 -24.98 -8.58 1.33
N LYS A 661 -24.26 -9.61 0.87
CA LYS A 661 -23.75 -10.67 1.75
C LYS A 661 -22.80 -10.10 2.82
N TYR A 662 -22.02 -9.07 2.47
CA TYR A 662 -21.13 -8.39 3.41
C TYR A 662 -21.92 -7.71 4.55
N ALA A 663 -22.85 -6.84 4.20
CA ALA A 663 -23.68 -6.11 5.17
C ALA A 663 -24.49 -7.07 6.06
N CYS A 664 -25.14 -8.07 5.45
CA CYS A 664 -26.02 -9.00 6.15
C CYS A 664 -25.32 -10.02 7.04
N ASN A 665 -24.00 -10.20 6.91
CA ASN A 665 -23.21 -11.05 7.81
C ASN A 665 -22.77 -10.32 9.10
N ALA A 666 -23.04 -9.02 9.25
CA ALA A 666 -22.74 -8.28 10.47
C ALA A 666 -23.83 -8.49 11.54
N PRO A 667 -23.47 -8.68 12.82
CA PRO A 667 -24.41 -9.08 13.88
C PRO A 667 -25.50 -8.03 14.17
N ASN A 668 -25.24 -6.77 13.80
CA ASN A 668 -26.13 -5.64 14.05
C ASN A 668 -27.10 -5.34 12.87
N VAL A 669 -27.04 -6.11 11.78
CA VAL A 669 -27.77 -5.83 10.53
C VAL A 669 -28.87 -6.86 10.30
N ASN A 670 -30.12 -6.48 10.57
CA ASN A 670 -31.25 -7.39 10.43
C ASN A 670 -31.71 -7.55 8.96
N CYS A 671 -31.07 -8.46 8.23
CA CYS A 671 -31.48 -8.92 6.90
C CYS A 671 -32.50 -10.08 6.90
N THR A 672 -33.15 -10.38 8.05
CA THR A 672 -34.21 -11.39 8.08
C THR A 672 -35.35 -10.97 7.15
N ASP A 673 -35.79 -11.90 6.29
CA ASP A 673 -36.85 -11.69 5.30
C ASP A 673 -36.62 -10.49 4.35
N ILE A 674 -35.36 -10.10 4.10
CA ILE A 674 -35.02 -8.93 3.28
C ILE A 674 -35.61 -9.00 1.85
N GLU A 675 -35.62 -10.19 1.24
CA GLU A 675 -36.24 -10.47 -0.08
C GLU A 675 -37.77 -10.26 -0.10
N LYS A 676 -38.43 -10.35 1.06
CA LYS A 676 -39.89 -10.12 1.21
C LYS A 676 -40.19 -8.65 1.55
N ARG A 677 -39.21 -7.94 2.11
CA ARG A 677 -39.31 -6.54 2.53
C ARG A 677 -39.01 -5.57 1.39
N PHE A 678 -38.15 -5.96 0.45
CA PHE A 678 -37.65 -5.13 -0.63
C PHE A 678 -37.61 -5.93 -1.94
N LEU A 679 -38.28 -5.44 -2.99
CA LEU A 679 -38.57 -6.20 -4.21
C LEU A 679 -37.37 -6.33 -5.13
N THR A 680 -36.46 -5.34 -5.13
CA THR A 680 -35.26 -5.34 -5.95
C THR A 680 -34.00 -5.55 -5.10
N LEU A 681 -33.00 -6.20 -5.69
CA LEU A 681 -31.64 -6.32 -5.12
C LEU A 681 -31.09 -4.96 -4.66
N VAL A 682 -31.37 -3.90 -5.42
CA VAL A 682 -30.90 -2.53 -5.14
C VAL A 682 -31.51 -1.98 -3.84
N GLU A 683 -32.81 -2.14 -3.61
CA GLU A 683 -33.47 -1.73 -2.36
C GLU A 683 -33.01 -2.58 -1.16
N GLN A 684 -32.75 -3.87 -1.37
CA GLN A 684 -32.16 -4.75 -0.36
C GLN A 684 -30.76 -4.26 0.04
N CYS A 685 -29.95 -3.87 -0.95
CA CYS A 685 -28.64 -3.25 -0.74
C CYS A 685 -28.76 -1.90 -0.02
N ASP A 686 -29.63 -0.98 -0.46
CA ASP A 686 -29.85 0.33 0.19
C ASP A 686 -30.13 0.18 1.70
N TYR A 687 -31.02 -0.74 2.07
CA TYR A 687 -31.31 -1.00 3.48
C TYR A 687 -30.11 -1.61 4.22
N ALA A 688 -29.48 -2.64 3.66
CA ALA A 688 -28.42 -3.37 4.35
C ALA A 688 -27.15 -2.53 4.50
N PHE A 689 -26.76 -1.78 3.46
CA PHE A 689 -25.59 -0.91 3.45
C PHE A 689 -25.75 0.21 4.48
N ASN A 690 -26.93 0.85 4.52
CA ASN A 690 -27.23 1.88 5.51
C ASN A 690 -27.24 1.35 6.94
N ALA A 691 -27.87 0.19 7.17
CA ALA A 691 -27.89 -0.44 8.49
C ALA A 691 -26.48 -0.84 8.97
N TYR A 692 -25.63 -1.38 8.08
CA TYR A 692 -24.25 -1.71 8.39
C TYR A 692 -23.42 -0.45 8.71
N TRP A 693 -23.48 0.57 7.85
CA TRP A 693 -22.70 1.79 8.02
C TRP A 693 -23.05 2.50 9.35
N HIS A 694 -24.33 2.68 9.67
CA HIS A 694 -24.71 3.25 10.96
C HIS A 694 -24.23 2.39 12.15
N ALA A 695 -24.28 1.05 12.08
CA ALA A 695 -23.87 0.18 13.17
C ALA A 695 -22.34 0.11 13.40
N GLU A 696 -21.54 0.34 12.35
CA GLU A 696 -20.10 0.05 12.37
C GLU A 696 -19.20 1.27 12.04
N ARG A 697 -19.74 2.44 11.65
CA ARG A 697 -18.96 3.66 11.33
C ARG A 697 -17.98 4.09 12.44
N GLU A 698 -18.38 3.94 13.71
CA GLU A 698 -17.59 4.24 14.91
C GLU A 698 -16.42 3.25 15.14
N LYS A 699 -16.27 2.25 14.26
CA LYS A 699 -15.15 1.31 14.20
C LYS A 699 -14.33 1.46 12.91
N GLY A 700 -14.54 2.56 12.17
CA GLY A 700 -13.83 2.88 10.92
C GLY A 700 -14.52 2.38 9.64
N ALA A 701 -15.77 1.92 9.70
CA ALA A 701 -16.42 1.23 8.56
C ALA A 701 -16.98 2.20 7.50
N THR A 702 -16.43 2.16 6.28
CA THR A 702 -16.81 3.02 5.15
C THR A 702 -18.07 2.55 4.40
N CYS A 703 -18.63 3.42 3.57
CA CYS A 703 -19.72 3.13 2.65
C CYS A 703 -19.23 2.78 1.21
N ASP A 704 -18.13 2.04 1.07
CA ASP A 704 -17.66 1.63 -0.27
C ASP A 704 -18.23 0.27 -0.71
N PHE A 705 -18.24 -0.73 0.19
CA PHE A 705 -18.71 -2.11 -0.07
C PHE A 705 -18.06 -2.81 -1.29
N GLY A 706 -16.84 -2.44 -1.66
CA GLY A 706 -16.16 -2.92 -2.87
C GLY A 706 -16.53 -2.14 -4.12
N GLY A 707 -16.68 -0.81 -4.00
CA GLY A 707 -17.19 0.07 -5.05
C GLY A 707 -18.71 0.03 -5.26
N ALA A 708 -19.45 -0.80 -4.52
CA ALA A 708 -20.89 -1.06 -4.70
C ALA A 708 -21.82 0.00 -4.10
N ALA A 709 -21.32 0.89 -3.23
CA ALA A 709 -22.11 1.88 -2.50
C ALA A 709 -21.51 3.30 -2.55
N HIS A 710 -22.29 4.28 -2.09
CA HIS A 710 -21.85 5.65 -1.78
C HIS A 710 -22.68 6.29 -0.65
N LEU A 711 -22.14 7.31 -0.01
CA LEU A 711 -22.89 8.21 0.88
C LEU A 711 -23.61 9.30 0.09
N LEU A 712 -24.84 9.55 0.51
CA LEU A 712 -25.69 10.64 0.05
C LEU A 712 -26.04 11.55 1.23
N GLU A 713 -26.03 12.86 0.99
CA GLU A 713 -26.47 13.85 1.96
C GLU A 713 -27.98 13.77 2.22
N ILE A 714 -28.38 13.83 3.49
CA ILE A 714 -29.78 13.91 3.90
C ILE A 714 -30.31 15.32 3.61
N GLN A 715 -30.89 15.52 2.42
CA GLN A 715 -31.59 16.75 2.08
C GLN A 715 -32.71 17.05 3.09
N ASP A 716 -32.74 18.29 3.58
CA ASP A 716 -33.30 18.55 4.91
C ASP A 716 -34.84 18.42 5.02
N LYS A 717 -35.26 18.01 6.23
CA LYS A 717 -36.60 17.96 6.83
C LYS A 717 -37.78 18.37 5.94
N SER A 718 -38.17 17.46 5.03
CA SER A 718 -39.59 17.22 4.75
C SER A 718 -39.94 15.80 5.24
N PRO A 719 -41.10 15.59 5.88
CA PRO A 719 -41.49 14.26 6.37
C PRO A 719 -41.88 13.37 5.19
N ARG A 720 -40.89 12.72 4.57
CA ARG A 720 -41.15 11.60 3.65
C ARG A 720 -41.93 10.53 4.42
N PRO A 721 -43.05 10.02 3.88
CA PRO A 721 -43.82 9.00 4.55
C PRO A 721 -42.94 7.75 4.74
N THR A 722 -42.98 7.18 5.94
CA THR A 722 -42.44 5.83 6.19
C THR A 722 -43.01 4.87 5.13
N PRO A 723 -42.19 4.06 4.44
CA PRO A 723 -42.70 3.09 3.48
C PRO A 723 -43.73 2.18 4.17
N HIS A 724 -45.01 2.33 3.80
CA HIS A 724 -46.07 1.60 4.44
C HIS A 724 -45.91 0.11 4.14
N ALA A 725 -45.78 -0.70 5.20
CA ALA A 725 -45.84 -2.15 5.08
C ALA A 725 -47.16 -2.54 4.40
N ILE A 726 -47.08 -3.32 3.32
CA ILE A 726 -48.23 -3.64 2.47
C ILE A 726 -49.22 -4.51 3.25
N SER A 727 -50.33 -3.92 3.69
CA SER A 727 -51.48 -4.64 4.21
C SER A 727 -52.19 -5.39 3.07
N SER A 728 -52.68 -6.60 3.36
CA SER A 728 -53.29 -7.51 2.38
C SER A 728 -54.52 -6.91 1.65
N PRO A 729 -54.71 -7.21 0.35
CA PRO A 729 -55.79 -6.65 -0.45
C PRO A 729 -57.14 -7.37 -0.23
N ALA A 730 -58.21 -6.59 -0.13
CA ALA A 730 -59.60 -7.04 -0.27
C ALA A 730 -60.47 -5.88 -0.79
N GLU A 731 -61.46 -6.19 -1.64
CA GLU A 731 -62.59 -5.36 -2.11
C GLU A 731 -62.23 -3.99 -2.77
N VAL A 732 -62.45 -3.66 -4.06
CA VAL A 732 -63.45 -3.94 -5.12
C VAL A 732 -64.16 -2.64 -5.54
N ALA A 733 -64.09 -2.35 -6.85
CA ALA A 733 -65.01 -1.52 -7.67
C ALA A 733 -64.95 0.04 -7.69
N THR A 734 -64.61 0.52 -8.91
CA THR A 734 -65.28 1.53 -9.77
C THR A 734 -65.08 3.07 -9.63
N ARG A 735 -65.15 3.69 -10.83
CA ARG A 735 -65.21 5.13 -11.21
C ARG A 735 -63.95 6.00 -11.00
N ALA A 736 -63.72 7.07 -11.79
CA ALA A 736 -63.68 7.27 -13.26
C ALA A 736 -63.46 8.78 -13.60
N GLU A 737 -62.68 9.06 -14.64
CA GLU A 737 -62.66 10.30 -15.46
C GLU A 737 -62.23 11.67 -14.84
N GLY A 738 -61.69 12.57 -15.69
CA GLY A 738 -61.31 13.97 -15.41
C GLY A 738 -59.95 14.14 -14.69
N SER A 739 -58.82 14.60 -15.24
CA SER A 739 -58.44 15.46 -16.39
C SER A 739 -58.44 16.99 -16.15
N ALA A 740 -57.30 17.64 -16.47
CA ALA A 740 -57.03 19.09 -16.52
C ALA A 740 -57.13 19.91 -15.20
N SER A 741 -56.39 21.01 -14.98
CA SER A 741 -55.14 21.51 -15.61
C SER A 741 -54.48 22.65 -14.81
N SER A 742 -53.14 22.63 -14.71
CA SER A 742 -52.19 23.78 -14.79
C SER A 742 -52.28 25.04 -13.89
N ALA A 743 -51.07 25.48 -13.50
CA ALA A 743 -50.58 26.86 -13.45
C ALA A 743 -50.68 27.72 -12.15
N SER A 744 -49.50 27.84 -11.52
CA SER A 744 -48.81 29.09 -11.11
C SER A 744 -49.33 30.00 -9.99
N MET A 745 -48.46 30.14 -8.96
CA MET A 745 -47.94 31.40 -8.36
C MET A 745 -48.90 32.47 -7.81
N GLY A 746 -48.56 33.08 -6.66
CA GLY A 746 -49.26 34.30 -6.21
C GLY A 746 -49.22 34.58 -4.70
N THR A 747 -48.01 34.81 -4.18
CA THR A 747 -47.70 35.27 -2.82
C THR A 747 -48.60 36.38 -2.23
N SER A 748 -48.80 36.31 -0.89
CA SER A 748 -48.82 37.43 0.08
C SER A 748 -50.13 37.94 0.72
N ALA A 749 -50.12 37.83 2.06
CA ALA A 749 -50.51 38.84 3.07
C ALA A 749 -51.97 39.02 3.52
N LEU A 750 -52.11 39.21 4.84
CA LEU A 750 -53.29 39.62 5.63
C LEU A 750 -54.45 38.60 5.66
N GLY A 751 -55.25 38.45 6.72
CA GLY A 751 -55.30 39.12 8.03
C GLY A 751 -56.77 39.24 8.50
N ILE A 752 -57.03 39.32 9.82
CA ILE A 752 -58.38 39.40 10.46
C ILE A 752 -59.13 38.02 10.40
N VAL A 753 -59.48 37.28 11.47
CA VAL A 753 -60.12 37.52 12.81
C VAL A 753 -61.66 37.51 12.80
N ALA A 754 -62.28 36.39 13.25
CA ALA A 754 -63.58 36.26 13.97
C ALA A 754 -63.91 34.76 14.19
N ILE A 755 -63.99 34.19 15.41
CA ILE A 755 -65.08 34.16 16.42
C ILE A 755 -66.09 32.99 16.24
N VAL A 756 -66.73 32.55 17.35
CA VAL A 756 -67.70 31.44 17.58
C VAL A 756 -67.02 30.12 17.99
N VAL A 757 -66.76 29.85 19.28
CA VAL A 757 -67.66 29.56 20.42
C VAL A 757 -68.30 28.16 20.38
N ALA A 758 -67.77 27.27 21.21
CA ALA A 758 -68.48 26.19 21.91
C ALA A 758 -67.72 25.91 23.22
N ALA A 759 -68.42 25.55 24.30
CA ALA A 759 -67.82 25.40 25.64
C ALA A 759 -68.24 24.10 26.33
N SER A 760 -67.36 23.52 27.15
CA SER A 760 -67.70 22.92 28.45
C SER A 760 -66.44 22.57 29.27
N LEU A 761 -66.57 22.68 30.58
CA LEU A 761 -65.59 22.37 31.64
C LEU A 761 -65.83 20.93 32.17
N PRO A 762 -65.18 20.44 33.27
CA PRO A 762 -63.98 20.92 34.00
C PRO A 762 -62.91 19.83 34.24
N SER A 763 -61.73 20.22 34.76
CA SER A 763 -61.18 19.65 36.01
C SER A 763 -59.89 20.38 36.46
N ASP A 764 -60.04 21.33 37.37
CA ASP A 764 -58.92 21.91 38.12
C ASP A 764 -58.49 21.00 39.27
N ALA A 765 -57.17 20.89 39.50
CA ALA A 765 -56.58 20.48 40.77
C ALA A 765 -55.14 21.04 40.86
N SER A 766 -55.02 22.35 41.06
CA SER A 766 -53.73 23.03 41.17
C SER A 766 -53.19 23.03 42.62
N CYS A 767 -51.86 23.06 42.74
CA CYS A 767 -51.16 23.63 43.90
C CYS A 767 -49.81 24.20 43.44
N GLY A 768 -49.71 25.53 43.39
CA GLY A 768 -48.43 26.24 43.51
C GLY A 768 -48.03 26.39 45.00
N ALA A 769 -47.03 27.20 45.35
CA ALA A 769 -46.24 28.11 44.50
C ALA A 769 -44.87 28.42 45.14
N SER A 770 -44.02 29.06 44.32
CA SER A 770 -43.05 30.16 44.54
C SER A 770 -42.89 30.76 45.97
N PHE A 771 -41.77 31.38 46.38
CA PHE A 771 -40.67 32.10 45.71
C PHE A 771 -39.33 31.75 46.43
N ALA A 772 -38.14 31.61 45.83
CA ALA A 772 -37.33 32.52 45.00
C ALA A 772 -36.59 33.66 45.78
N SER A 773 -35.27 33.52 45.96
CA SER A 773 -34.30 34.64 45.96
C SER A 773 -32.86 34.12 45.73
N SER A 774 -32.05 34.91 45.02
CA SER A 774 -30.69 34.64 44.53
C SER A 774 -29.56 34.74 45.59
N VAL A 775 -28.42 34.11 45.29
CA VAL A 775 -27.04 34.68 45.21
C VAL A 775 -26.11 33.65 44.53
N GLU A 776 -24.92 34.07 44.09
CA GLU A 776 -24.07 33.43 43.08
C GLU A 776 -23.05 32.36 43.56
N ALA A 777 -22.42 31.73 42.57
CA ALA A 777 -20.99 31.33 42.51
C ALA A 777 -20.55 29.86 42.74
N GLN A 778 -20.09 29.28 41.62
CA GLN A 778 -18.91 28.39 41.45
C GLN A 778 -18.94 26.93 41.95
N SER A 779 -18.18 26.10 41.22
CA SER A 779 -18.07 24.64 41.36
C SER A 779 -16.73 24.20 41.97
N PRO A 780 -16.66 23.00 42.61
CA PRO A 780 -15.44 22.45 43.21
C PRO A 780 -14.65 21.56 42.22
N PRO A 781 -13.42 21.09 42.54
CA PRO A 781 -13.33 19.78 43.21
C PRO A 781 -12.12 19.58 44.17
N ALA A 782 -12.21 18.63 45.11
CA ALA A 782 -11.03 18.06 45.78
C ALA A 782 -11.25 16.66 46.43
N ARG A 783 -10.26 15.78 46.23
CA ARG A 783 -9.78 14.65 47.09
C ARG A 783 -10.51 13.28 47.17
N GLN A 784 -9.86 12.33 46.47
CA GLN A 784 -9.14 11.14 47.02
C GLN A 784 -9.83 9.80 47.38
N HIS A 785 -9.32 8.75 46.71
CA HIS A 785 -9.04 7.36 47.13
C HIS A 785 -10.09 6.51 47.90
N VAL A 786 -10.44 5.36 47.30
CA VAL A 786 -10.28 4.01 47.91
C VAL A 786 -9.83 3.03 46.80
N VAL A 787 -8.98 2.05 47.14
CA VAL A 787 -8.66 0.89 46.28
C VAL A 787 -9.49 -0.32 46.74
N LEU A 788 -10.11 -1.03 45.81
CA LEU A 788 -10.70 -2.36 46.04
C LEU A 788 -10.38 -3.30 44.87
N ALA A 789 -10.34 -4.60 45.15
CA ALA A 789 -9.79 -5.62 44.25
C ALA A 789 -10.81 -6.69 43.86
N GLY A 790 -10.54 -7.36 42.73
CA GLY A 790 -11.11 -8.68 42.39
C GLY A 790 -12.53 -8.66 41.82
N GLY A 791 -12.66 -8.87 40.51
CA GLY A 791 -13.97 -8.99 39.85
C GLY A 791 -13.87 -9.50 38.41
N VAL A 792 -13.65 -10.81 38.23
CA VAL A 792 -13.74 -11.43 36.90
C VAL A 792 -15.21 -11.61 36.54
N VAL A 793 -15.72 -10.76 35.65
CA VAL A 793 -17.06 -10.92 35.06
C VAL A 793 -16.96 -11.87 33.86
N CYS A 794 -17.38 -13.11 34.07
CA CYS A 794 -17.50 -14.09 32.99
C CYS A 794 -18.76 -13.79 32.16
N VAL A 795 -18.60 -13.34 30.92
CA VAL A 795 -19.72 -13.18 29.97
C VAL A 795 -20.02 -14.54 29.35
N THR A 796 -21.00 -15.25 29.91
CA THR A 796 -21.49 -16.52 29.36
C THR A 796 -22.25 -16.30 28.05
N VAL A 797 -21.86 -17.01 27.00
CA VAL A 797 -22.45 -16.92 25.65
C VAL A 797 -23.92 -17.36 25.67
N ALA A 798 -24.84 -16.42 25.39
CA ALA A 798 -26.28 -16.66 25.31
C ALA A 798 -26.78 -16.85 23.85
N ALA A 799 -26.09 -17.69 23.07
CA ALA A 799 -26.40 -17.95 21.65
C ALA A 799 -27.17 -19.27 21.44
N ALA A 800 -28.34 -19.42 22.08
CA ALA A 800 -29.09 -20.69 22.09
C ALA A 800 -30.62 -20.51 22.05
N ALA A 801 -31.13 -19.64 21.17
CA ALA A 801 -32.55 -19.25 21.15
C ALA A 801 -33.19 -19.14 19.76
N ASN A 802 -32.90 -20.07 18.82
CA ASN A 802 -33.78 -20.28 17.64
C ASN A 802 -33.67 -21.66 16.93
N MET A 803 -33.61 -22.76 17.68
CA MET A 803 -33.88 -24.12 17.15
C MET A 803 -35.25 -24.60 17.66
N GLY A 804 -36.33 -24.16 17.00
CA GLY A 804 -37.66 -24.10 17.63
C GLY A 804 -38.84 -24.85 16.97
N MET A 805 -38.67 -25.62 15.89
CA MET A 805 -39.78 -26.48 15.38
C MET A 805 -39.33 -27.75 14.64
N PHE A 806 -38.39 -27.66 13.68
CA PHE A 806 -38.09 -28.81 12.81
C PHE A 806 -37.29 -29.95 13.49
N LYS A 807 -36.39 -29.64 14.46
CA LYS A 807 -35.67 -30.67 15.24
C LYS A 807 -36.57 -31.48 16.21
N GLN A 808 -37.85 -31.12 16.40
CA GLN A 808 -38.76 -31.89 17.27
C GLN A 808 -39.40 -33.11 16.54
N LEU A 809 -39.77 -32.99 15.26
CA LEU A 809 -40.35 -34.11 14.52
C LEU A 809 -39.36 -35.26 14.26
N THR A 810 -38.07 -34.96 14.08
CA THR A 810 -37.04 -35.99 13.81
C THR A 810 -36.66 -36.78 15.06
N ASN A 811 -36.62 -36.14 16.23
CA ASN A 811 -36.36 -36.82 17.51
C ASN A 811 -37.45 -37.84 17.89
N ALA A 812 -38.69 -37.66 17.42
CA ALA A 812 -39.78 -38.61 17.63
C ALA A 812 -39.59 -39.97 16.90
N LEU A 813 -38.62 -40.07 15.98
CA LEU A 813 -38.37 -41.27 15.17
C LEU A 813 -37.09 -42.05 15.57
N GLY A 814 -36.44 -41.69 16.69
CA GLY A 814 -35.41 -42.51 17.34
C GLY A 814 -34.03 -42.62 16.65
N ILE A 815 -33.85 -42.09 15.43
CA ILE A 815 -32.57 -42.16 14.70
C ILE A 815 -31.60 -41.07 15.21
N LYS A 816 -30.92 -41.35 16.33
CA LYS A 816 -29.96 -40.42 16.94
C LYS A 816 -28.60 -40.45 16.23
N LYS A 817 -28.42 -39.55 15.26
CA LYS A 817 -27.11 -39.33 14.60
C LYS A 817 -26.07 -38.78 15.59
N THR A 818 -24.79 -38.97 15.28
CA THR A 818 -23.69 -38.34 16.04
C THR A 818 -23.38 -36.98 15.42
N GLU A 819 -23.54 -35.91 16.20
CA GLU A 819 -23.13 -34.55 15.80
C GLU A 819 -21.60 -34.42 15.84
N VAL A 820 -21.02 -33.79 14.82
CA VAL A 820 -19.58 -33.56 14.63
C VAL A 820 -19.40 -32.13 14.10
N ARG A 821 -18.47 -31.36 14.68
CA ARG A 821 -18.19 -29.98 14.28
C ARG A 821 -16.90 -29.88 13.47
N ILE A 822 -16.98 -29.24 12.31
CA ILE A 822 -15.90 -29.09 11.34
C ILE A 822 -15.62 -27.61 11.09
N LEU A 823 -14.35 -27.22 11.02
CA LEU A 823 -13.93 -25.92 10.50
C LEU A 823 -13.55 -26.06 9.01
N VAL A 824 -13.97 -25.12 8.15
CA VAL A 824 -13.58 -25.11 6.74
C VAL A 824 -12.84 -23.82 6.41
N VAL A 825 -11.58 -23.96 5.98
CA VAL A 825 -10.56 -22.90 5.92
C VAL A 825 -9.70 -23.01 4.65
N GLY A 826 -8.78 -22.08 4.46
CA GLY A 826 -8.04 -21.84 3.22
C GLY A 826 -8.42 -20.49 2.59
N LEU A 827 -7.71 -20.09 1.54
CA LEU A 827 -7.73 -18.70 1.03
C LEU A 827 -9.03 -18.31 0.32
N ASP A 828 -9.26 -17.02 0.14
CA ASP A 828 -10.34 -16.52 -0.72
C ASP A 828 -10.19 -17.04 -2.17
N ASN A 829 -11.31 -17.11 -2.89
CA ASN A 829 -11.46 -17.80 -4.19
C ASN A 829 -11.28 -19.34 -4.20
N SER A 830 -10.78 -19.99 -3.13
CA SER A 830 -10.56 -21.46 -3.14
C SER A 830 -11.80 -22.35 -3.25
N GLY A 831 -13.00 -21.79 -3.13
CA GLY A 831 -14.26 -22.51 -3.38
C GLY A 831 -14.81 -23.32 -2.20
N LYS A 832 -14.34 -23.07 -0.96
CA LYS A 832 -14.89 -23.65 0.29
C LYS A 832 -16.43 -23.70 0.30
N THR A 833 -17.06 -22.53 0.19
CA THR A 833 -18.52 -22.36 0.22
C THR A 833 -19.21 -23.14 -0.90
N THR A 834 -18.59 -23.23 -2.08
CA THR A 834 -19.09 -24.00 -3.23
C THR A 834 -19.05 -25.50 -2.95
N LEU A 835 -17.98 -25.97 -2.31
CA LEU A 835 -17.78 -27.37 -1.91
C LEU A 835 -18.79 -27.77 -0.83
N ILE A 836 -18.96 -26.94 0.19
CA ILE A 836 -19.98 -27.12 1.24
C ILE A 836 -21.39 -27.09 0.63
N ASN A 837 -21.65 -26.19 -0.33
CA ASN A 837 -22.91 -26.13 -1.05
C ASN A 837 -23.20 -27.43 -1.81
N HIS A 838 -22.19 -28.09 -2.39
CA HIS A 838 -22.38 -29.40 -3.02
C HIS A 838 -22.80 -30.49 -2.01
N LEU A 839 -22.28 -30.44 -0.79
CA LEU A 839 -22.61 -31.40 0.28
C LEU A 839 -24.02 -31.21 0.89
N LYS A 840 -24.72 -30.13 0.55
CA LYS A 840 -26.12 -29.92 0.94
C LYS A 840 -27.06 -30.82 0.13
N PRO A 841 -28.21 -31.26 0.69
CA PRO A 841 -29.24 -31.95 -0.08
C PRO A 841 -29.68 -31.12 -1.30
N LYS A 842 -29.92 -31.75 -2.47
CA LYS A 842 -30.21 -31.08 -3.76
C LYS A 842 -31.35 -30.04 -3.78
N LYS A 843 -32.21 -29.99 -2.75
CA LYS A 843 -33.26 -28.96 -2.59
C LYS A 843 -32.79 -27.70 -1.83
N SER A 844 -31.59 -27.75 -1.27
CA SER A 844 -30.95 -26.74 -0.42
C SER A 844 -29.59 -26.31 -0.97
N GLN A 845 -29.24 -26.74 -2.18
CA GLN A 845 -28.08 -26.28 -2.93
C GLN A 845 -28.43 -24.95 -3.62
N ASN A 846 -27.67 -23.90 -3.33
CA ASN A 846 -27.77 -22.62 -4.03
C ASN A 846 -27.22 -22.77 -5.44
N ARG A 847 -27.86 -22.13 -6.43
CA ARG A 847 -27.42 -22.15 -7.84
C ARG A 847 -26.18 -21.29 -8.09
N GLU A 848 -25.95 -20.32 -7.21
CA GLU A 848 -24.89 -19.33 -7.27
C GLU A 848 -24.29 -19.21 -5.87
N VAL A 849 -22.96 -19.08 -5.78
CA VAL A 849 -22.24 -19.17 -4.51
C VAL A 849 -21.28 -18.00 -4.35
N VAL A 850 -21.76 -16.99 -3.63
CA VAL A 850 -21.03 -15.78 -3.27
C VAL A 850 -19.95 -16.03 -2.19
N PRO A 851 -18.78 -15.35 -2.24
CA PRO A 851 -17.68 -15.54 -1.28
C PRO A 851 -18.11 -15.37 0.18
N THR A 852 -17.55 -16.16 1.11
CA THR A 852 -17.84 -16.01 2.54
C THR A 852 -17.04 -14.88 3.19
N ILE A 853 -17.72 -14.16 4.08
CA ILE A 853 -17.31 -12.95 4.79
C ILE A 853 -17.61 -13.21 6.27
N GLY A 854 -16.65 -13.00 7.17
CA GLY A 854 -16.76 -13.53 8.53
C GLY A 854 -16.78 -15.06 8.51
N PHE A 855 -17.95 -15.65 8.82
CA PHE A 855 -18.19 -17.09 8.77
C PHE A 855 -19.66 -17.40 8.40
N GLN A 856 -19.96 -18.66 8.03
CA GLN A 856 -21.32 -19.20 7.94
C GLN A 856 -21.40 -20.55 8.68
N VAL A 857 -22.58 -20.91 9.19
CA VAL A 857 -22.82 -22.22 9.83
C VAL A 857 -23.78 -23.03 8.97
N GLU A 858 -23.36 -24.22 8.58
CA GLU A 858 -24.11 -25.12 7.69
C GLU A 858 -24.26 -26.50 8.34
N GLU A 859 -25.39 -27.19 8.11
CA GLU A 859 -25.60 -28.57 8.57
C GLU A 859 -25.77 -29.52 7.37
N PHE A 860 -24.97 -30.60 7.31
CA PHE A 860 -25.19 -31.70 6.37
C PHE A 860 -25.10 -33.07 7.07
N SER A 861 -25.41 -34.14 6.35
CA SER A 861 -25.53 -35.50 6.90
C SER A 861 -24.97 -36.53 5.94
N LYS A 862 -23.96 -37.29 6.38
CA LYS A 862 -23.40 -38.44 5.66
C LYS A 862 -23.37 -39.63 6.62
N SER A 863 -23.85 -40.80 6.18
CA SER A 863 -23.95 -42.01 6.99
C SER A 863 -24.67 -41.76 8.34
N ASN A 864 -24.12 -42.22 9.47
CA ASN A 864 -24.68 -42.01 10.82
C ASN A 864 -24.19 -40.72 11.51
N LEU A 865 -23.49 -39.85 10.78
CA LEU A 865 -22.96 -38.57 11.25
C LEU A 865 -23.85 -37.41 10.80
N SER A 866 -23.90 -36.37 11.62
CA SER A 866 -24.45 -35.06 11.28
C SER A 866 -23.33 -34.05 11.46
N PHE A 867 -22.97 -33.36 10.39
CA PHE A 867 -21.85 -32.42 10.38
C PHE A 867 -22.38 -30.99 10.50
N THR A 868 -21.96 -30.29 11.55
CA THR A 868 -22.11 -28.84 11.68
C THR A 868 -20.80 -28.21 11.22
N VAL A 869 -20.89 -27.33 10.23
CA VAL A 869 -19.76 -26.86 9.43
C VAL A 869 -19.62 -25.36 9.59
N PHE A 870 -18.48 -24.90 10.07
CA PHE A 870 -18.11 -23.48 10.12
C PHE A 870 -17.35 -23.13 8.84
N ASP A 871 -18.03 -22.60 7.83
CA ASP A 871 -17.40 -22.05 6.61
C ASP A 871 -16.75 -20.71 6.96
N MET A 872 -15.42 -20.63 6.94
CA MET A 872 -14.71 -19.41 7.28
C MET A 872 -14.39 -18.57 6.04
N SER A 873 -14.39 -17.24 6.19
CA SER A 873 -13.87 -16.36 5.15
C SER A 873 -12.38 -16.60 4.93
N GLY A 874 -11.98 -16.65 3.65
CA GLY A 874 -10.57 -16.74 3.26
C GLY A 874 -9.89 -15.39 3.01
N GLN A 875 -10.62 -14.27 3.06
CA GLN A 875 -10.06 -12.92 2.87
C GLN A 875 -9.12 -12.60 4.03
N SER A 876 -7.93 -12.04 3.75
CA SER A 876 -6.88 -11.71 4.74
C SER A 876 -7.42 -11.07 6.02
N ARG A 877 -8.23 -10.00 5.88
CA ARG A 877 -8.90 -9.26 6.97
C ARG A 877 -9.82 -10.08 7.89
N TYR A 878 -10.12 -11.34 7.56
CA TYR A 878 -11.01 -12.22 8.33
C TYR A 878 -10.40 -13.54 8.78
N ARG A 879 -9.12 -13.83 8.47
CA ARG A 879 -8.49 -15.11 8.85
C ARG A 879 -8.25 -15.23 10.35
N SER A 880 -8.04 -14.10 11.05
CA SER A 880 -8.05 -14.03 12.51
C SER A 880 -9.35 -14.54 13.14
N LEU A 881 -10.48 -14.56 12.42
CA LEU A 881 -11.72 -15.12 12.96
C LEU A 881 -11.69 -16.65 13.08
N TRP A 882 -10.77 -17.34 12.39
CA TRP A 882 -10.63 -18.81 12.44
C TRP A 882 -10.33 -19.30 13.85
N GLU A 883 -9.54 -18.55 14.63
CA GLU A 883 -9.06 -18.99 15.94
C GLU A 883 -10.18 -19.15 16.99
N ASN A 884 -11.26 -18.38 16.85
CA ASN A 884 -12.43 -18.43 17.73
C ASN A 884 -13.17 -19.79 17.70
N TYR A 885 -12.90 -20.64 16.71
CA TYR A 885 -13.55 -21.95 16.53
C TYR A 885 -12.61 -23.12 16.83
N TYR A 886 -11.31 -22.86 16.99
CA TYR A 886 -10.28 -23.87 17.23
C TYR A 886 -10.48 -24.67 18.52
N SER A 887 -11.11 -24.09 19.55
CA SER A 887 -11.44 -24.79 20.79
C SER A 887 -12.40 -25.97 20.56
N ASP A 888 -13.34 -25.82 19.62
CA ASP A 888 -14.62 -26.53 19.64
C ASP A 888 -14.83 -27.54 18.49
N VAL A 889 -13.98 -27.52 17.46
CA VAL A 889 -14.07 -28.43 16.30
C VAL A 889 -13.34 -29.76 16.53
N GLN A 890 -13.84 -30.83 15.89
CA GLN A 890 -13.25 -32.17 15.94
C GLN A 890 -12.56 -32.60 14.63
N ALA A 891 -12.68 -31.81 13.56
CA ALA A 891 -11.91 -31.96 12.33
C ALA A 891 -11.82 -30.63 11.58
N ILE A 892 -10.91 -30.56 10.61
CA ILE A 892 -10.72 -29.41 9.73
C ILE A 892 -10.77 -29.86 8.27
N ILE A 893 -11.37 -29.05 7.42
CA ILE A 893 -11.28 -29.16 5.96
C ILE A 893 -10.53 -27.94 5.46
N PHE A 894 -9.44 -28.13 4.73
CA PHE A 894 -8.64 -27.06 4.15
C PHE A 894 -8.79 -27.11 2.62
N VAL A 895 -9.40 -26.08 2.04
CA VAL A 895 -9.71 -26.05 0.59
C VAL A 895 -8.74 -25.12 -0.11
N LEU A 896 -7.98 -25.70 -1.04
CA LEU A 896 -6.94 -25.07 -1.84
C LEU A 896 -7.49 -24.74 -3.22
N ASP A 897 -7.02 -23.68 -3.83
CA ASP A 897 -7.20 -23.48 -5.27
C ASP A 897 -5.99 -24.07 -5.98
N SER A 898 -6.17 -25.18 -6.71
CA SER A 898 -5.08 -25.82 -7.45
C SER A 898 -4.58 -24.96 -8.62
N THR A 899 -5.33 -23.96 -9.08
CA THR A 899 -4.86 -23.02 -10.12
C THR A 899 -4.09 -21.82 -9.56
N ASP A 900 -4.15 -21.62 -8.24
CA ASP A 900 -3.51 -20.51 -7.54
C ASP A 900 -2.15 -20.97 -6.98
N THR A 901 -1.25 -21.36 -7.89
CA THR A 901 0.16 -21.66 -7.59
C THR A 901 0.77 -20.53 -6.77
N ILE A 902 0.58 -19.31 -7.29
CA ILE A 902 0.85 -18.00 -6.71
C ILE A 902 0.59 -17.99 -5.20
N ARG A 903 -0.65 -18.14 -4.73
CA ARG A 903 -0.94 -17.99 -3.30
C ARG A 903 -0.75 -19.27 -2.47
N MET A 904 -0.07 -20.31 -2.98
CA MET A 904 0.09 -21.56 -2.23
C MET A 904 0.97 -21.41 -0.98
N CYS A 905 2.01 -20.54 -0.95
CA CYS A 905 2.67 -20.29 0.34
C CYS A 905 1.76 -19.58 1.34
N VAL A 906 0.84 -18.73 0.89
CA VAL A 906 -0.11 -18.08 1.80
C VAL A 906 -1.07 -19.14 2.35
N ALA A 907 -1.42 -20.17 1.58
CA ALA A 907 -2.13 -21.33 2.09
C ALA A 907 -1.28 -22.16 3.09
N LYS A 908 0.04 -22.25 2.88
CA LYS A 908 1.00 -22.91 3.80
C LYS A 908 1.16 -22.16 5.12
N ASP A 909 1.48 -20.88 5.08
CA ASP A 909 1.70 -20.04 6.26
C ASP A 909 0.45 -19.98 7.16
N GLU A 910 -0.74 -19.93 6.56
CA GLU A 910 -2.03 -19.97 7.26
C GLU A 910 -2.35 -21.39 7.80
N LEU A 911 -1.91 -22.45 7.12
CA LEU A 911 -1.98 -23.83 7.62
C LEU A 911 -1.04 -24.04 8.81
N GLU A 912 0.21 -23.56 8.73
CA GLU A 912 1.22 -23.64 9.78
C GLU A 912 0.74 -22.92 11.05
N GLN A 913 0.34 -21.65 10.94
CA GLN A 913 -0.23 -20.88 12.06
C GLN A 913 -1.44 -21.59 12.69
N LEU A 914 -2.33 -22.17 11.86
CA LEU A 914 -3.48 -22.93 12.33
C LEU A 914 -3.08 -24.22 13.08
N VAL A 915 -2.09 -24.98 12.62
CA VAL A 915 -1.69 -26.24 13.30
C VAL A 915 -0.80 -26.00 14.51
N GLU A 916 -0.02 -24.91 14.54
CA GLU A 916 0.80 -24.48 15.68
C GLU A 916 -0.01 -23.80 16.79
N HIS A 917 -1.18 -23.23 16.48
CA HIS A 917 -1.98 -22.51 17.49
C HIS A 917 -2.30 -23.41 18.71
N LYS A 918 -2.16 -22.83 19.92
CA LYS A 918 -2.27 -23.51 21.23
C LYS A 918 -3.48 -24.47 21.36
N ASP A 919 -4.63 -24.06 20.82
CA ASP A 919 -5.89 -24.81 20.89
C ASP A 919 -6.00 -25.96 19.88
N LEU A 920 -5.08 -26.06 18.92
CA LEU A 920 -5.01 -27.13 17.92
C LEU A 920 -3.73 -27.97 18.01
N ALA A 921 -2.58 -27.40 18.38
CA ALA A 921 -1.29 -28.10 18.42
C ALA A 921 -1.35 -29.42 19.21
N GLY A 922 -1.88 -29.38 20.44
CA GLY A 922 -2.05 -30.57 21.29
C GLY A 922 -3.16 -31.54 20.86
N LYS A 923 -3.99 -31.20 19.86
CA LYS A 923 -5.14 -32.01 19.44
C LYS A 923 -4.84 -32.91 18.25
N LYS A 924 -5.14 -34.20 18.41
CA LYS A 924 -5.16 -35.21 17.34
C LYS A 924 -6.49 -35.18 16.59
N ILE A 925 -6.73 -34.09 15.86
CA ILE A 925 -7.84 -33.94 14.91
C ILE A 925 -7.38 -34.31 13.49
N PRO A 926 -8.25 -34.90 12.64
CA PRO A 926 -7.95 -35.10 11.24
C PRO A 926 -8.11 -33.81 10.42
N ILE A 927 -7.28 -33.66 9.39
CA ILE A 927 -7.37 -32.56 8.41
C ILE A 927 -7.58 -33.15 7.01
N LEU A 928 -8.68 -32.79 6.35
CA LEU A 928 -8.96 -33.16 4.97
C LEU A 928 -8.59 -31.98 4.05
N PHE A 929 -7.74 -32.23 3.07
CA PHE A 929 -7.34 -31.26 2.06
C PHE A 929 -8.11 -31.49 0.75
N PHE A 930 -8.60 -30.42 0.15
CA PHE A 930 -9.18 -30.44 -1.19
C PHE A 930 -8.33 -29.59 -2.13
N ALA A 931 -7.65 -30.25 -3.06
CA ALA A 931 -7.01 -29.63 -4.21
C ALA A 931 -8.11 -29.32 -5.24
N ASN A 932 -8.66 -28.10 -5.22
CA ASN A 932 -9.92 -27.76 -5.91
C ASN A 932 -9.70 -27.02 -7.24
N LYS A 933 -10.70 -27.04 -8.12
CA LYS A 933 -10.67 -26.52 -9.52
C LYS A 933 -9.80 -27.36 -10.48
N MET A 934 -9.71 -28.66 -10.23
CA MET A 934 -8.97 -29.66 -11.03
C MET A 934 -9.48 -29.86 -12.49
N ASP A 935 -10.49 -29.10 -12.90
CA ASP A 935 -11.01 -29.02 -14.26
C ASP A 935 -10.35 -27.92 -15.11
N LEU A 936 -9.53 -27.06 -14.52
CA LEU A 936 -8.82 -25.99 -15.21
C LEU A 936 -7.42 -26.43 -15.65
N ALA A 937 -6.96 -25.92 -16.80
CA ALA A 937 -5.79 -26.44 -17.52
C ALA A 937 -4.43 -26.21 -16.82
N ASN A 938 -4.38 -25.35 -15.80
CA ASN A 938 -3.20 -25.03 -15.00
C ASN A 938 -3.31 -25.51 -13.53
N ALA A 939 -4.21 -26.46 -13.24
CA ALA A 939 -4.43 -26.95 -11.89
C ALA A 939 -3.35 -27.95 -11.43
N MET A 940 -2.63 -27.61 -10.36
CA MET A 940 -1.71 -28.51 -9.64
C MET A 940 -2.43 -29.78 -9.17
N THR A 941 -1.76 -30.92 -9.35
CA THR A 941 -2.22 -32.20 -8.82
C THR A 941 -2.21 -32.23 -7.29
N PRO A 942 -2.95 -33.15 -6.65
CA PRO A 942 -2.88 -33.36 -5.21
C PRO A 942 -1.48 -33.68 -4.67
N VAL A 943 -0.56 -34.17 -5.51
CA VAL A 943 0.83 -34.45 -5.11
C VAL A 943 1.64 -33.15 -5.05
N GLU A 944 1.56 -32.31 -6.07
CA GLU A 944 2.23 -30.99 -6.08
C GLU A 944 1.69 -30.08 -4.95
N CYS A 945 0.38 -30.10 -4.70
CA CYS A 945 -0.22 -29.41 -3.55
C CYS A 945 0.24 -29.99 -2.19
N MET A 946 0.50 -31.29 -2.10
CA MET A 946 1.01 -31.95 -0.89
C MET A 946 2.47 -31.59 -0.61
N GLU A 947 3.28 -31.50 -1.67
CA GLU A 947 4.69 -31.13 -1.63
C GLU A 947 4.86 -29.64 -1.26
N GLN A 948 4.15 -28.71 -1.92
CA GLN A 948 4.24 -27.28 -1.64
C GLN A 948 3.76 -26.90 -0.22
N LEU A 949 2.72 -27.59 0.30
CA LEU A 949 2.27 -27.42 1.68
C LEU A 949 3.08 -28.23 2.70
N GLU A 950 4.04 -29.04 2.23
CA GLU A 950 4.89 -29.92 3.04
C GLU A 950 4.10 -30.82 4.03
N LEU A 951 2.95 -31.36 3.60
CA LEU A 951 1.99 -32.03 4.48
C LEU A 951 2.57 -33.20 5.28
N GLU A 952 3.62 -33.86 4.77
CA GLU A 952 4.36 -34.91 5.48
C GLU A 952 4.97 -34.45 6.82
N LYS A 953 5.26 -33.14 6.97
CA LYS A 953 5.82 -32.56 8.21
C LYS A 953 4.77 -32.34 9.31
N LEU A 954 3.47 -32.46 9.02
CA LEU A 954 2.40 -32.11 9.97
C LEU A 954 2.44 -32.99 11.25
N PRO A 955 2.73 -32.40 12.44
CA PRO A 955 3.08 -33.19 13.61
C PRO A 955 1.87 -33.91 14.23
N GLY A 956 1.82 -35.23 14.08
CA GLY A 956 0.90 -36.11 14.80
C GLY A 956 -0.58 -36.00 14.43
N LYS A 957 -0.91 -35.32 13.32
CA LYS A 957 -2.27 -35.18 12.77
C LYS A 957 -2.45 -36.10 11.56
N SER A 958 -3.57 -36.82 11.51
CA SER A 958 -3.90 -37.66 10.35
C SER A 958 -4.52 -36.82 9.25
N TRP A 959 -3.91 -36.79 8.07
CA TRP A 959 -4.41 -36.02 6.93
C TRP A 959 -4.64 -36.88 5.69
N HIS A 960 -5.34 -36.31 4.71
CA HIS A 960 -5.53 -36.84 3.37
C HIS A 960 -5.82 -35.67 2.42
N ILE A 961 -5.33 -35.75 1.18
CA ILE A 961 -5.62 -34.78 0.12
C ILE A 961 -6.29 -35.49 -1.06
N THR A 962 -7.30 -34.85 -1.65
CA THR A 962 -7.95 -35.35 -2.88
C THR A 962 -8.18 -34.24 -3.91
N ALA A 963 -8.21 -34.63 -5.18
CA ALA A 963 -8.52 -33.79 -6.32
C ALA A 963 -10.03 -33.51 -6.37
N SER A 964 -10.45 -32.25 -6.39
CA SER A 964 -11.87 -31.89 -6.45
C SER A 964 -12.23 -30.85 -7.50
N ASN A 965 -13.50 -30.87 -7.89
CA ASN A 965 -14.19 -29.76 -8.51
C ASN A 965 -15.48 -29.51 -7.73
N ALA A 966 -15.51 -28.41 -6.96
CA ALA A 966 -16.62 -28.02 -6.12
C ALA A 966 -17.93 -27.72 -6.88
N ILE A 967 -17.86 -27.35 -8.16
CA ILE A 967 -19.03 -27.07 -9.00
C ILE A 967 -19.69 -28.39 -9.43
N THR A 968 -18.91 -29.34 -9.93
CA THR A 968 -19.42 -30.63 -10.44
C THR A 968 -19.57 -31.71 -9.35
N GLY A 969 -18.92 -31.55 -8.20
CA GLY A 969 -18.91 -32.50 -7.08
C GLY A 969 -17.86 -33.61 -7.19
N ARG A 970 -17.09 -33.67 -8.27
CA ARG A 970 -16.03 -34.68 -8.46
C ARG A 970 -15.04 -34.62 -7.30
N GLY A 971 -14.72 -35.77 -6.69
CA GLY A 971 -13.82 -35.92 -5.55
C GLY A 971 -14.34 -35.40 -4.19
N VAL A 972 -15.39 -34.57 -4.17
CA VAL A 972 -15.92 -33.95 -2.94
C VAL A 972 -16.49 -34.99 -1.98
N GLU A 973 -17.31 -35.91 -2.49
CA GLU A 973 -17.93 -36.99 -1.69
C GLU A 973 -16.87 -37.97 -1.13
N GLU A 974 -15.82 -38.26 -1.90
CA GLU A 974 -14.74 -39.20 -1.56
C GLU A 974 -13.92 -38.70 -0.36
N GLY A 975 -13.55 -37.41 -0.36
CA GLY A 975 -12.87 -36.80 0.79
C GLY A 975 -13.73 -36.81 2.06
N ILE A 976 -15.03 -36.60 1.93
CA ILE A 976 -15.96 -36.65 3.07
C ILE A 976 -16.19 -38.08 3.57
N ASP A 977 -16.17 -39.10 2.70
CA ASP A 977 -16.19 -40.50 3.13
C ASP A 977 -14.91 -40.88 3.89
N TRP A 978 -13.73 -40.46 3.43
CA TRP A 978 -12.49 -40.61 4.20
C TRP A 978 -12.60 -39.96 5.59
N LEU A 979 -13.17 -38.76 5.67
CA LEU A 979 -13.31 -38.05 6.94
C LEU A 979 -14.32 -38.73 7.88
N ALA A 980 -15.44 -39.23 7.34
CA ALA A 980 -16.40 -40.04 8.09
C ALA A 980 -15.78 -41.36 8.61
N GLU A 981 -14.90 -41.99 7.83
CA GLU A 981 -14.13 -43.15 8.28
C GLU A 981 -13.22 -42.83 9.47
N GLN A 982 -12.57 -41.65 9.53
CA GLN A 982 -11.74 -41.31 10.69
C GLN A 982 -12.56 -41.25 11.98
N PHE A 983 -13.79 -40.72 11.91
CA PHE A 983 -14.71 -40.72 13.04
C PHE A 983 -15.21 -42.13 13.40
N ALA A 984 -15.44 -43.02 12.42
CA ALA A 984 -15.75 -44.43 12.68
C ALA A 984 -14.56 -45.17 13.34
N LYS A 985 -13.35 -44.98 12.83
CA LYS A 985 -12.09 -45.57 13.36
C LYS A 985 -11.80 -45.09 14.78
N SER A 986 -12.09 -43.82 15.10
CA SER A 986 -11.94 -43.27 16.46
C SER A 986 -12.91 -43.89 17.49
N LYS A 987 -14.13 -44.24 17.07
CA LYS A 987 -15.12 -44.93 17.92
C LYS A 987 -14.80 -46.41 18.17
N SER A 988 -14.01 -47.04 17.30
CA SER A 988 -13.55 -48.43 17.44
C SER A 988 -12.28 -48.57 18.31
N ARG A 989 -11.75 -47.45 18.83
CA ARG A 989 -10.57 -47.38 19.72
C ARG A 989 -10.92 -46.81 21.11
N LYS A 990 -12.20 -46.80 21.46
CA LYS A 990 -12.74 -46.51 22.80
C LYS A 990 -13.62 -47.69 23.24
#